data_AF-A0A1F8CYQ4-F1
#
_entry.id   AF-A0A1F8CYQ4-F1
#
_cell.length_a   1.000
_cell.length_b   1.000
_cell.length_c   1.000
_cell.angle_alpha   90.00
_cell.angle_beta   90.00
_cell.angle_gamma   90.00
#
_symmetry.space_group_name_H-M   'P 1'
#
loop_
_entity.id
_entity.type
_entity.pdbx_description
1 polymer ?
#
loop_
_entity_poly.entity_id
_entity_poly.type
_entity_poly.pdbx_seq_one_letter_code
_entity_poly.pdbx_strand_id
1 'polypeptide(L)'
;MKFKVGFIFLLIASLFIFFLSPHPVKAQFTGELGSISGTIYWGTELPNSGYTVGLVGNTTGFSLTKYAVGYPGFETGFNLPPDTYTVTAYHYQIGTPNNIGYLVGSKTVTVGFGQAVTADFEISGITGLVEGNLKINGVSSGGVVQFCGPLETDPCPMPTGGSRYFDVNYGPFMEFSGSTGFKMPVLAGNYRAHVITANGLNVGIVPITVNTGQIVADPSLQFQLNLGSISGTIYWDTELPNSGYQIRLVGNTTGFGLWKSALGYPGFETGFNLPPDTYTVTAYHYQIGAPDNVGYFVGSKTVTLDLGQAVTADFDISGTTGFVKGNLTINGVASGGQVQFCGPLQTDPCPVPTGGWPHFDPNDGPLMEFGDVNGFKMPVPPGNYRVHVITTERVDMGIIPISVTSGEVIDLSTTAVFVPLGQNVIVSLAGITVTFSEVTTGGFMTVISTSHPQGGQPPSQYRFLGTYYELTTTAAYTGPVTVSFTYNDADVRGREENLKLFHWDGTTWQNITVSVDTVNNIITGLSPTLSPFAIGEPLETPRELTSLTPIQAWIGLKNSDDVGTRFDLLAEVYKDGNLITSGQLDNVWGGSSGFNNARLNTINFNSFSPVDFPQGSILSIKLYVRNACQGPTHNSGTARLWFDDSAANSHFGATIGNDTSDYFIRDGFVLSTAVGSGPRKTIDVQAGSPCSSFKSFGTWSITP
;
A
#
# COMPACT_ATOMS: atom_id res chain seq x y z
N MET A 1 70.32 29.98 52.97
CA MET A 1 71.72 30.42 52.72
C MET A 1 71.67 31.57 51.72
N LYS A 2 72.47 32.60 51.94
CA LYS A 2 72.42 33.94 51.33
C LYS A 2 72.87 33.97 49.85
N PHE A 3 72.28 34.92 49.10
CA PHE A 3 72.89 35.81 48.08
C PHE A 3 73.35 35.19 46.74
N LYS A 4 72.76 35.59 45.60
CA LYS A 4 73.02 36.76 44.71
C LYS A 4 74.11 36.49 43.66
N VAL A 5 73.99 37.26 42.56
CA VAL A 5 74.92 37.49 41.43
C VAL A 5 74.54 36.66 40.19
N GLY A 6 74.22 37.19 39.01
CA GLY A 6 74.24 38.56 38.48
C GLY A 6 75.05 38.62 37.18
N PHE A 7 74.37 38.90 36.05
CA PHE A 7 74.87 39.56 34.81
C PHE A 7 75.94 38.75 34.00
N ILE A 8 76.05 38.71 32.65
CA ILE A 8 75.66 39.61 31.54
C ILE A 8 76.04 38.96 30.16
N PHE A 9 75.48 39.47 29.04
CA PHE A 9 75.90 39.40 27.60
C PHE A 9 75.95 38.01 26.91
N LEU A 10 75.70 37.81 25.59
CA LEU A 10 75.73 38.65 24.39
C LEU A 10 74.81 38.02 23.28
N LEU A 11 74.49 38.83 22.28
CA LEU A 11 73.56 38.69 21.14
C LEU A 11 74.11 37.82 19.96
N ILE A 12 73.24 37.12 19.18
CA ILE A 12 73.08 37.19 17.70
C ILE A 12 72.36 35.95 17.07
N ALA A 13 71.37 36.28 16.22
CA ALA A 13 70.83 35.62 15.01
C ALA A 13 69.87 34.40 15.05
N SER A 14 68.62 34.75 14.72
CA SER A 14 67.84 34.27 13.54
C SER A 14 66.79 33.17 13.69
N LEU A 15 65.63 33.51 13.10
CA LEU A 15 64.56 32.68 12.54
C LEU A 15 63.49 32.12 13.50
N PHE A 16 62.39 32.86 13.69
CA PHE A 16 61.08 32.54 13.09
C PHE A 16 60.02 33.56 13.57
N ILE A 17 59.33 34.18 12.60
CA ILE A 17 58.10 34.94 12.79
C ILE A 17 56.96 33.93 12.90
N PHE A 18 56.07 34.04 13.90
CA PHE A 18 54.60 34.09 13.75
C PHE A 18 53.86 34.07 15.10
N PHE A 19 52.84 34.94 15.19
CA PHE A 19 51.75 35.08 16.18
C PHE A 19 51.97 35.85 17.48
N LEU A 20 51.75 37.16 17.37
CA LEU A 20 51.01 37.96 18.36
C LEU A 20 49.66 37.30 18.64
N SER A 21 49.44 36.81 19.86
CA SER A 21 48.10 36.47 20.36
C SER A 21 47.57 37.64 21.19
N PRO A 22 46.46 38.29 20.81
CA PRO A 22 45.77 39.19 21.73
C PRO A 22 45.15 38.33 22.83
N HIS A 23 45.57 38.56 24.08
CA HIS A 23 44.83 38.03 25.22
C HIS A 23 43.50 38.78 25.27
N PRO A 24 42.33 38.10 25.29
CA PRO A 24 41.10 38.78 25.60
C PRO A 24 41.17 39.12 27.09
N VAL A 25 41.41 40.39 27.41
CA VAL A 25 40.98 40.91 28.71
C VAL A 25 39.47 40.76 28.70
N LYS A 26 38.95 39.72 29.36
CA LYS A 26 37.54 39.68 29.73
C LYS A 26 37.33 40.81 30.73
N ALA A 27 37.01 42.00 30.23
CA ALA A 27 36.43 43.04 31.06
C ALA A 27 35.12 42.48 31.60
N GLN A 28 35.14 42.02 32.84
CA GLN A 28 33.94 41.66 33.56
C GLN A 28 33.33 42.97 34.04
N PHE A 29 32.43 43.54 33.25
CA PHE A 29 31.66 44.71 33.66
C PHE A 29 30.69 44.28 34.77
N THR A 30 31.09 44.44 36.03
CA THR A 30 30.16 44.36 37.17
C THR A 30 29.44 45.68 37.30
N GLY A 31 28.20 45.75 36.79
CA GLY A 31 27.29 46.86 37.04
C GLY A 31 26.17 46.41 37.97
N GLU A 32 25.92 47.13 39.07
CA GLU A 32 24.79 46.90 39.96
C GLU A 32 23.52 47.57 39.38
N LEU A 33 22.87 46.90 38.44
CA LEU A 33 21.56 47.35 37.93
C LEU A 33 20.47 47.05 38.95
N GLY A 34 19.39 47.83 38.94
CA GLY A 34 18.19 47.60 39.75
C GLY A 34 17.08 46.88 38.97
N SER A 35 16.01 46.53 39.65
CA SER A 35 14.82 45.88 39.09
C SER A 35 13.54 46.56 39.57
N ILE A 36 12.53 46.57 38.69
CA ILE A 36 11.15 46.87 39.04
C ILE A 36 10.31 45.64 38.76
N SER A 37 9.51 45.24 39.74
CA SER A 37 8.43 44.27 39.58
C SER A 37 7.10 44.85 40.04
N GLY A 38 5.98 44.23 39.70
CA GLY A 38 4.69 44.70 40.17
C GLY A 38 3.54 43.86 39.67
N THR A 39 2.40 44.01 40.31
CA THR A 39 1.15 43.35 39.97
C THR A 39 0.06 44.37 39.66
N ILE A 40 -0.74 44.10 38.64
CA ILE A 40 -1.92 44.89 38.28
C ILE A 40 -3.15 44.17 38.85
N TYR A 41 -3.88 44.81 39.76
CA TYR A 41 -5.01 44.22 40.46
C TYR A 41 -6.24 45.14 40.41
N TRP A 42 -7.42 44.54 40.48
CA TRP A 42 -8.69 45.25 40.50
C TRP A 42 -9.37 44.96 41.84
N GLY A 43 -9.36 45.92 42.77
CA GLY A 43 -9.81 45.67 44.15
C GLY A 43 -9.00 44.56 44.83
N THR A 44 -9.62 43.40 45.07
CA THR A 44 -8.94 42.18 45.57
C THR A 44 -8.75 41.10 44.49
N GLU A 45 -9.20 41.36 43.26
CA GLU A 45 -9.18 40.44 42.15
C GLU A 45 -7.90 40.60 41.31
N LEU A 46 -7.46 39.49 40.72
CA LEU A 46 -6.35 39.43 39.78
C LEU A 46 -6.92 39.19 38.36
N PRO A 47 -6.96 40.24 37.51
CA PRO A 47 -7.36 40.08 36.12
C PRO A 47 -6.46 39.06 35.39
N ASN A 48 -7.04 38.31 34.46
CA ASN A 48 -6.30 37.38 33.60
C ASN A 48 -6.18 37.88 32.15
N SER A 49 -6.39 39.19 31.95
CA SER A 49 -6.12 39.92 30.71
C SER A 49 -4.63 40.29 30.59
N GLY A 50 -4.16 40.57 29.37
CA GLY A 50 -2.79 41.02 29.14
C GLY A 50 -2.58 42.51 29.45
N TYR A 51 -1.35 42.88 29.81
CA TYR A 51 -0.93 44.27 29.98
C TYR A 51 0.42 44.58 29.35
N THR A 52 0.61 45.83 28.94
CA THR A 52 1.90 46.39 28.53
C THR A 52 2.34 47.40 29.57
N VAL A 53 3.53 47.22 30.13
CA VAL A 53 4.12 48.16 31.09
C VAL A 53 5.32 48.85 30.45
N GLY A 54 5.21 50.16 30.27
CA GLY A 54 6.30 51.02 29.81
C GLY A 54 7.02 51.66 31.00
N LEU A 55 8.34 51.70 30.95
CA LEU A 55 9.20 52.36 31.92
C LEU A 55 10.04 53.39 31.19
N VAL A 56 10.11 54.61 31.72
CA VAL A 56 10.99 55.68 31.20
C VAL A 56 11.74 56.32 32.37
N GLY A 57 13.07 56.26 32.33
CA GLY A 57 13.97 56.89 33.29
C GLY A 57 13.99 58.41 33.09
N ASN A 58 13.71 59.15 34.16
CA ASN A 58 13.52 60.60 34.11
C ASN A 58 14.82 61.37 33.80
N THR A 59 15.98 60.86 34.22
CA THR A 59 17.27 61.53 34.01
C THR A 59 18.14 60.84 32.97
N THR A 60 18.04 59.52 32.88
CA THR A 60 18.82 58.69 31.95
C THR A 60 18.20 58.61 30.56
N GLY A 61 16.90 58.87 30.43
CA GLY A 61 16.13 58.64 29.20
C GLY A 61 16.00 57.16 28.83
N PHE A 62 16.42 56.24 29.71
CA PHE A 62 16.32 54.80 29.49
C PHE A 62 14.85 54.39 29.36
N SER A 63 14.50 53.62 28.33
CA SER A 63 13.14 53.12 28.16
C SER A 63 13.11 51.61 28.02
N LEU A 64 12.09 50.99 28.61
CA LEU A 64 11.86 49.56 28.55
C LEU A 64 10.36 49.27 28.52
N THR A 65 9.96 48.32 27.68
CA THR A 65 8.58 47.83 27.61
C THR A 65 8.55 46.37 28.04
N LYS A 66 7.60 46.01 28.91
CA LYS A 66 7.36 44.65 29.35
C LYS A 66 5.94 44.23 29.00
N TYR A 67 5.81 42.99 28.51
CA TYR A 67 4.53 42.37 28.23
C TYR A 67 4.20 41.39 29.35
N ALA A 68 3.06 41.61 30.00
CA ALA A 68 2.49 40.73 30.99
C ALA A 68 1.31 39.99 30.32
N VAL A 69 1.60 38.87 29.65
CA VAL A 69 0.60 38.11 28.88
C VAL A 69 0.06 36.98 29.76
N GLY A 70 -1.25 37.00 30.05
CA GLY A 70 -1.94 35.94 30.80
C GLY A 70 -1.69 35.91 32.31
N TYR A 71 -0.83 36.78 32.84
CA TYR A 71 -0.63 37.00 34.27
C TYR A 71 -0.53 38.51 34.55
N PRO A 72 -1.13 39.01 35.65
CA PRO A 72 -1.13 40.44 35.98
C PRO A 72 0.23 40.99 36.47
N GLY A 73 1.27 40.15 36.51
CA GLY A 73 2.59 40.51 37.04
C GLY A 73 3.60 40.87 35.95
N PHE A 74 4.53 41.77 36.27
CA PHE A 74 5.68 42.09 35.44
C PHE A 74 6.97 42.14 36.26
N GLU A 75 8.10 41.85 35.62
CA GLU A 75 9.44 41.89 36.22
C GLU A 75 10.45 42.35 35.15
N THR A 76 11.21 43.40 35.46
CA THR A 76 12.26 43.86 34.54
C THR A 76 13.50 42.97 34.57
N GLY A 77 13.72 42.25 35.68
CA GLY A 77 15.02 41.74 36.08
C GLY A 77 15.95 42.89 36.50
N PHE A 78 17.13 42.57 37.02
CA PHE A 78 18.17 43.55 37.36
C PHE A 78 18.81 44.14 36.09
N ASN A 79 18.04 44.97 35.37
CA ASN A 79 18.36 45.52 34.06
C ASN A 79 18.17 47.04 33.98
N LEU A 80 17.83 47.70 35.10
CA LEU A 80 17.53 49.12 35.12
C LEU A 80 18.71 49.91 35.70
N PRO A 81 19.26 50.89 34.96
CA PRO A 81 20.16 51.88 35.54
C PRO A 81 19.53 52.60 36.76
N PRO A 82 20.29 53.05 37.76
CA PRO A 82 19.71 53.84 38.83
C PRO A 82 19.11 55.14 38.32
N ASP A 83 17.81 55.32 38.51
CA ASP A 83 17.06 56.49 38.08
C ASP A 83 15.71 56.52 38.81
N THR A 84 14.99 57.62 38.64
CA THR A 84 13.56 57.66 38.89
C THR A 84 12.82 57.31 37.61
N TYR A 85 12.08 56.20 37.62
CA TYR A 85 11.32 55.69 36.49
C TYR A 85 9.86 56.12 36.58
N THR A 86 9.33 56.63 35.48
CA THR A 86 7.89 56.70 35.24
C THR A 86 7.44 55.35 34.68
N VAL A 87 6.69 54.59 35.47
CA VAL A 87 6.13 53.28 35.15
C VAL A 87 4.68 53.48 34.76
N THR A 88 4.33 53.12 33.53
CA THR A 88 3.00 53.34 32.97
C THR A 88 2.44 52.01 32.48
N ALA A 89 1.27 51.63 32.99
CA ALA A 89 0.58 50.41 32.64
C ALA A 89 -0.55 50.70 31.64
N TYR A 90 -0.60 49.91 30.59
CA TYR A 90 -1.64 49.92 29.56
C TYR A 90 -2.29 48.54 29.48
N HIS A 91 -3.59 48.50 29.25
CA HIS A 91 -4.24 47.25 28.88
C HIS A 91 -3.68 46.76 27.53
N TYR A 92 -3.39 45.47 27.38
CA TYR A 92 -2.84 44.92 26.15
C TYR A 92 -3.92 44.81 25.06
N GLN A 93 -3.61 45.26 23.85
CA GLN A 93 -4.40 45.01 22.65
C GLN A 93 -3.46 44.45 21.58
N ILE A 94 -3.74 43.22 21.13
CA ILE A 94 -3.00 42.58 20.04
C ILE A 94 -3.31 43.34 18.75
N GLY A 95 -2.28 43.67 17.95
CA GLY A 95 -2.42 44.07 16.54
C GLY A 95 -2.57 45.56 16.23
N THR A 96 -2.34 46.46 17.19
CA THR A 96 -2.06 47.87 16.88
C THR A 96 -0.56 48.06 16.57
N PRO A 97 -0.15 49.07 15.80
CA PRO A 97 1.25 49.29 15.41
C PRO A 97 2.25 49.33 16.59
N ASN A 98 1.77 49.56 17.82
CA ASN A 98 2.59 49.62 19.03
C ASN A 98 2.17 48.63 20.16
N ASN A 99 1.10 47.84 19.99
CA ASN A 99 0.56 46.94 21.04
C ASN A 99 0.29 47.65 22.40
N ILE A 100 -0.15 48.91 22.36
CA ILE A 100 -0.52 49.72 23.53
C ILE A 100 -2.04 49.92 23.47
N GLY A 101 -2.79 49.36 24.41
CA GLY A 101 -4.21 49.68 24.59
C GLY A 101 -4.40 50.97 25.39
N TYR A 102 -5.47 51.05 26.19
CA TYR A 102 -5.74 52.26 26.97
C TYR A 102 -4.94 52.30 28.28
N LEU A 103 -4.64 53.51 28.75
CA LEU A 103 -3.91 53.77 29.99
C LEU A 103 -4.72 53.30 31.20
N VAL A 104 -4.14 52.45 32.04
CA VAL A 104 -4.75 51.96 33.28
C VAL A 104 -4.04 52.42 34.54
N GLY A 105 -2.87 53.07 34.41
CA GLY A 105 -2.22 53.70 35.54
C GLY A 105 -0.82 54.21 35.20
N SER A 106 -0.33 55.18 35.98
CA SER A 106 1.05 55.65 35.91
C SER A 106 1.56 55.97 37.31
N LYS A 107 2.80 55.59 37.60
CA LYS A 107 3.44 55.78 38.90
C LYS A 107 4.91 56.10 38.71
N THR A 108 5.46 56.90 39.61
CA THR A 108 6.89 57.20 39.62
C THR A 108 7.59 56.41 40.74
N VAL A 109 8.68 55.72 40.41
CA VAL A 109 9.42 54.86 41.33
C VAL A 109 10.92 55.09 41.18
N THR A 110 11.64 55.30 42.28
CA THR A 110 13.09 55.48 42.27
C THR A 110 13.79 54.15 42.54
N VAL A 111 14.77 53.80 41.70
CA VAL A 111 15.55 52.56 41.78
C VAL A 111 17.03 52.92 41.94
N GLY A 112 17.65 52.44 43.02
CA GLY A 112 19.10 52.54 43.24
C GLY A 112 19.90 51.35 42.69
N PHE A 113 21.22 51.41 42.82
CA PHE A 113 22.11 50.29 42.46
C PHE A 113 21.73 49.02 43.21
N GLY A 114 21.56 47.90 42.49
CA GLY A 114 21.22 46.59 43.06
C GLY A 114 19.87 46.50 43.78
N GLN A 115 19.03 47.55 43.71
CA GLN A 115 17.73 47.57 44.39
C GLN A 115 16.65 46.87 43.57
N ALA A 116 15.79 46.12 44.25
CA ALA A 116 14.52 45.63 43.71
C ALA A 116 13.38 46.46 44.30
N VAL A 117 12.52 47.02 43.46
CA VAL A 117 11.43 47.90 43.87
C VAL A 117 10.11 47.45 43.25
N THR A 118 9.02 47.57 44.01
CA THR A 118 7.69 47.15 43.55
C THR A 118 6.83 48.33 43.10
N ALA A 119 6.12 48.15 41.98
CA ALA A 119 5.25 49.11 41.35
C ALA A 119 3.89 48.46 41.01
N ASP A 120 3.07 48.21 42.03
CA ASP A 120 1.73 47.66 41.83
C ASP A 120 0.72 48.73 41.40
N PHE A 121 -0.31 48.31 40.65
CA PHE A 121 -1.38 49.15 40.12
C PHE A 121 -2.75 48.63 40.57
N GLU A 122 -3.50 49.45 41.32
CA GLU A 122 -4.92 49.26 41.60
C GLU A 122 -5.72 50.00 40.52
N ILE A 123 -6.58 49.29 39.78
CA ILE A 123 -7.23 49.83 38.58
C ILE A 123 -8.76 49.92 38.66
N SER A 124 -9.38 49.59 39.81
CA SER A 124 -10.85 49.65 39.98
C SER A 124 -11.38 51.08 39.94
N GLY A 125 -10.57 52.07 40.33
CA GLY A 125 -10.92 53.49 40.18
C GLY A 125 -10.99 53.99 38.73
N ILE A 126 -10.56 53.18 37.75
CA ILE A 126 -10.46 53.58 36.32
C ILE A 126 -11.37 52.71 35.43
N THR A 127 -11.53 51.44 35.78
CA THR A 127 -12.19 50.41 34.96
C THR A 127 -13.31 49.71 35.73
N GLY A 128 -14.27 49.12 35.02
CA GLY A 128 -15.06 48.01 35.56
C GLY A 128 -14.39 46.67 35.23
N LEU A 129 -14.69 45.61 35.99
CA LEU A 129 -14.17 44.26 35.76
C LEU A 129 -15.27 43.38 35.20
N VAL A 130 -15.14 42.91 33.96
CA VAL A 130 -16.11 42.04 33.31
C VAL A 130 -15.70 40.59 33.46
N GLU A 131 -16.61 39.77 33.97
CA GLU A 131 -16.37 38.35 34.25
C GLU A 131 -17.34 37.45 33.49
N GLY A 132 -16.82 36.33 32.99
CA GLY A 132 -17.65 35.30 32.38
C GLY A 132 -16.89 34.02 32.09
N ASN A 133 -17.59 33.04 31.56
CA ASN A 133 -17.00 31.75 31.19
C ASN A 133 -17.73 31.12 30.00
N LEU A 134 -17.12 30.06 29.49
CA LEU A 134 -17.70 29.21 28.46
C LEU A 134 -17.72 27.77 28.96
N LYS A 135 -18.87 27.11 28.85
CA LYS A 135 -19.01 25.67 29.01
C LYS A 135 -19.46 25.02 27.71
N ILE A 136 -18.80 23.95 27.32
CA ILE A 136 -19.22 23.09 26.21
C ILE A 136 -19.63 21.75 26.81
N ASN A 137 -20.88 21.35 26.60
CA ASN A 137 -21.48 20.13 27.17
C ASN A 137 -21.29 20.04 28.69
N GLY A 138 -21.39 21.18 29.38
CA GLY A 138 -21.22 21.27 30.83
C GLY A 138 -19.77 21.34 31.33
N VAL A 139 -18.77 21.14 30.46
CA VAL A 139 -17.34 21.21 30.78
C VAL A 139 -16.80 22.60 30.50
N SER A 140 -16.05 23.19 31.42
CA SER A 140 -15.43 24.51 31.21
C SER A 140 -14.44 24.48 30.06
N SER A 141 -14.58 25.41 29.11
CA SER A 141 -13.79 25.51 27.90
C SER A 141 -13.17 26.90 27.75
N GLY A 142 -12.03 26.96 27.06
CA GLY A 142 -11.40 28.21 26.67
C GLY A 142 -11.98 28.78 25.38
N GLY A 143 -11.61 30.02 25.07
CA GLY A 143 -12.07 30.74 23.89
C GLY A 143 -11.43 32.12 23.77
N VAL A 144 -12.05 32.95 22.94
CA VAL A 144 -11.68 34.36 22.78
C VAL A 144 -12.93 35.20 23.01
N VAL A 145 -12.80 36.28 23.78
CA VAL A 145 -13.86 37.27 23.98
C VAL A 145 -13.41 38.63 23.47
N GLN A 146 -14.25 39.33 22.71
CA GLN A 146 -14.08 40.73 22.34
C GLN A 146 -15.20 41.58 22.93
N PHE A 147 -14.88 42.80 23.36
CA PHE A 147 -15.85 43.78 23.83
C PHE A 147 -15.96 44.93 22.81
N CYS A 148 -16.95 44.87 21.89
CA CYS A 148 -17.13 45.91 20.87
C CYS A 148 -17.91 47.11 21.41
N GLY A 149 -17.48 48.34 21.11
CA GLY A 149 -18.09 49.58 21.62
C GLY A 149 -17.06 50.62 22.07
N PRO A 150 -17.46 51.82 22.57
CA PRO A 150 -18.79 52.13 23.11
C PRO A 150 -19.85 52.67 22.13
N LEU A 151 -19.52 53.01 20.88
CA LEU A 151 -20.46 53.47 19.84
C LEU A 151 -19.86 53.13 18.47
N GLU A 152 -20.42 52.15 17.74
CA GLU A 152 -20.57 52.10 16.26
C GLU A 152 -20.70 50.70 15.62
N THR A 153 -20.52 49.58 16.33
CA THR A 153 -20.73 48.26 15.71
C THR A 153 -21.79 47.42 16.42
N ASP A 154 -22.99 47.44 15.85
CA ASP A 154 -24.08 46.52 16.18
C ASP A 154 -24.57 45.82 14.90
N PRO A 155 -24.37 44.49 14.76
CA PRO A 155 -23.71 43.57 15.70
C PRO A 155 -22.17 43.69 15.68
N CYS A 156 -21.50 43.15 16.72
CA CYS A 156 -20.05 42.91 16.68
C CYS A 156 -19.68 42.14 15.41
N PRO A 157 -18.68 42.58 14.64
CA PRO A 157 -18.28 41.88 13.42
C PRO A 157 -17.65 40.53 13.76
N MET A 158 -17.99 39.53 12.94
CA MET A 158 -17.35 38.23 12.98
C MET A 158 -15.90 38.34 12.47
N PRO A 159 -14.96 37.54 13.00
CA PRO A 159 -13.66 37.34 12.39
C PRO A 159 -13.80 36.97 10.91
N THR A 160 -13.12 37.70 10.03
CA THR A 160 -13.14 37.41 8.58
C THR A 160 -12.11 36.32 8.25
N GLY A 161 -12.38 35.53 7.20
CA GLY A 161 -11.42 34.57 6.65
C GLY A 161 -11.08 33.37 7.54
N GLY A 162 -11.94 32.99 8.49
CA GLY A 162 -11.69 31.84 9.37
C GLY A 162 -10.62 32.10 10.45
N SER A 163 -10.25 33.36 10.67
CA SER A 163 -9.38 33.76 11.77
C SER A 163 -10.02 33.42 13.12
N ARG A 164 -9.25 32.83 14.03
CA ARG A 164 -9.63 32.68 15.46
C ARG A 164 -9.46 33.98 16.26
N TYR A 165 -9.01 35.05 15.62
CA TYR A 165 -8.79 36.36 16.23
C TYR A 165 -9.74 37.39 15.64
N PHE A 166 -10.33 38.17 16.54
CA PHE A 166 -11.15 39.33 16.20
C PHE A 166 -10.33 40.46 15.57
N ASP A 167 -10.99 41.31 14.79
CA ASP A 167 -10.39 42.55 14.32
C ASP A 167 -10.29 43.56 15.47
N VAL A 168 -9.06 43.97 15.71
CA VAL A 168 -8.59 44.82 16.80
C VAL A 168 -9.27 46.20 16.81
N ASN A 169 -9.75 46.65 15.65
CA ASN A 169 -10.36 47.96 15.46
C ASN A 169 -11.71 48.09 16.15
N TYR A 170 -12.38 46.97 16.47
CA TYR A 170 -13.73 46.99 17.02
C TYR A 170 -13.79 47.01 18.54
N GLY A 171 -12.67 46.74 19.22
CA GLY A 171 -12.60 46.78 20.68
C GLY A 171 -11.55 45.82 21.23
N PRO A 172 -11.26 45.91 22.54
CA PRO A 172 -10.29 45.05 23.18
C PRO A 172 -10.81 43.60 23.26
N PHE A 173 -9.90 42.64 23.12
CA PHE A 173 -10.21 41.22 23.19
C PHE A 173 -9.15 40.47 23.99
N MET A 174 -9.50 39.27 24.48
CA MET A 174 -8.56 38.39 25.16
C MET A 174 -8.86 36.92 24.88
N GLU A 175 -7.80 36.10 24.88
CA GLU A 175 -7.94 34.65 25.00
C GLU A 175 -8.14 34.27 26.47
N PHE A 176 -8.94 33.24 26.73
CA PHE A 176 -9.18 32.74 28.08
C PHE A 176 -9.17 31.22 28.14
N SER A 177 -8.81 30.67 29.31
CA SER A 177 -8.81 29.23 29.58
C SER A 177 -10.11 28.77 30.23
N GLY A 178 -10.46 27.49 30.07
CA GLY A 178 -11.63 26.91 30.73
C GLY A 178 -11.53 26.92 32.27
N SER A 179 -10.31 26.79 32.82
CA SER A 179 -10.11 26.80 34.28
C SER A 179 -10.36 28.16 34.94
N THR A 180 -10.18 29.26 34.20
CA THR A 180 -10.21 30.61 34.77
C THR A 180 -11.36 31.48 34.26
N GLY A 181 -12.00 31.10 33.15
CA GLY A 181 -12.89 32.01 32.42
C GLY A 181 -12.16 33.28 32.00
N PHE A 182 -12.90 34.34 31.69
CA PHE A 182 -12.35 35.67 31.42
C PHE A 182 -12.68 36.63 32.57
N LYS A 183 -11.68 37.41 32.98
CA LYS A 183 -11.75 38.50 33.95
C LYS A 183 -11.01 39.70 33.37
N MET A 184 -11.75 40.54 32.67
CA MET A 184 -11.18 41.61 31.85
C MET A 184 -11.60 42.97 32.36
N PRO A 185 -10.66 43.85 32.72
CA PRO A 185 -10.98 45.23 32.99
C PRO A 185 -11.31 45.93 31.68
N VAL A 186 -12.35 46.73 31.69
CA VAL A 186 -12.81 47.53 30.55
C VAL A 186 -13.20 48.92 31.06
N LEU A 187 -12.98 49.96 30.26
CA LEU A 187 -13.44 51.31 30.58
C LEU A 187 -14.97 51.35 30.71
N ALA A 188 -15.48 52.37 31.40
CA ALA A 188 -16.92 52.56 31.49
C ALA A 188 -17.54 52.85 30.11
N GLY A 189 -18.64 52.20 29.79
CA GLY A 189 -19.28 52.29 28.49
C GLY A 189 -20.29 51.17 28.22
N ASN A 190 -20.97 51.26 27.08
CA ASN A 190 -21.86 50.20 26.59
C ASN A 190 -21.12 49.34 25.59
N TYR A 191 -21.04 48.04 25.83
CA TYR A 191 -20.31 47.09 24.99
C TYR A 191 -21.21 45.96 24.50
N ARG A 192 -20.71 45.24 23.51
CA ARG A 192 -21.17 43.92 23.09
C ARG A 192 -20.06 42.93 23.39
N ALA A 193 -20.28 42.01 24.31
CA ALA A 193 -19.37 40.91 24.60
C ALA A 193 -19.62 39.80 23.57
N HIS A 194 -18.69 39.62 22.65
CA HIS A 194 -18.73 38.60 21.61
C HIS A 194 -17.74 37.50 21.94
N VAL A 195 -18.24 36.27 22.11
CA VAL A 195 -17.41 35.10 22.43
C VAL A 195 -17.34 34.16 21.23
N ILE A 196 -16.14 33.67 20.94
CA ILE A 196 -15.87 32.55 20.04
C ILE A 196 -15.12 31.46 20.79
N THR A 197 -15.29 30.19 20.37
CA THR A 197 -14.50 29.07 20.89
C THR A 197 -13.04 29.18 20.43
N ALA A 198 -12.13 28.39 21.02
CA ALA A 198 -10.73 28.32 20.59
C ALA A 198 -10.56 27.89 19.11
N ASN A 199 -11.57 27.25 18.53
CA ASN A 199 -11.61 26.82 17.13
C ASN A 199 -12.36 27.82 16.22
N GLY A 200 -12.69 29.02 16.71
CA GLY A 200 -13.33 30.09 15.93
C GLY A 200 -14.85 29.98 15.77
N LEU A 201 -15.51 29.02 16.43
CA LEU A 201 -16.98 28.91 16.40
C LEU A 201 -17.63 30.06 17.18
N ASN A 202 -18.61 30.74 16.57
CA ASN A 202 -19.40 31.78 17.22
C ASN A 202 -20.27 31.22 18.36
N VAL A 203 -20.13 31.79 19.55
CA VAL A 203 -20.90 31.38 20.74
C VAL A 203 -22.11 32.29 20.93
N GLY A 204 -21.91 33.61 20.84
CA GLY A 204 -22.96 34.58 21.08
C GLY A 204 -22.43 35.99 21.29
N ILE A 205 -23.37 36.95 21.21
CA ILE A 205 -23.12 38.38 21.42
C ILE A 205 -24.08 38.87 22.50
N VAL A 206 -23.53 39.44 23.57
CA VAL A 206 -24.30 39.88 24.74
C VAL A 206 -24.10 41.37 24.97
N PRO A 207 -25.15 42.20 24.99
CA PRO A 207 -25.03 43.60 25.37
C PRO A 207 -24.73 43.74 26.87
N ILE A 208 -23.72 44.54 27.21
CA ILE A 208 -23.35 44.84 28.60
C ILE A 208 -23.14 46.34 28.79
N THR A 209 -23.35 46.81 30.02
CA THR A 209 -22.99 48.16 30.44
C THR A 209 -21.98 48.06 31.57
N VAL A 210 -20.84 48.73 31.41
CA VAL A 210 -19.74 48.73 32.37
C VAL A 210 -19.67 50.10 33.04
N ASN A 211 -19.64 50.13 34.37
CA ASN A 211 -19.35 51.33 35.15
C ASN A 211 -17.99 51.19 35.86
N THR A 212 -17.32 52.31 36.12
CA THR A 212 -16.07 52.34 36.89
C THR A 212 -16.30 51.77 38.29
N GLY A 213 -15.39 50.90 38.76
CA GLY A 213 -15.47 50.27 40.08
C GLY A 213 -16.54 49.18 40.21
N GLN A 214 -17.21 48.80 39.11
CA GLN A 214 -18.21 47.72 39.11
C GLN A 214 -17.61 46.39 38.63
N ILE A 215 -17.97 45.29 39.30
CA ILE A 215 -17.85 43.93 38.74
C ILE A 215 -19.11 43.64 37.91
N VAL A 216 -18.93 43.33 36.63
CA VAL A 216 -19.98 42.91 35.70
C VAL A 216 -19.91 41.39 35.59
N ALA A 217 -20.62 40.71 36.50
CA ALA A 217 -20.79 39.25 36.51
C ALA A 217 -22.22 38.87 36.08
N ASP A 218 -22.63 39.34 34.90
CA ASP A 218 -23.97 39.09 34.37
C ASP A 218 -24.16 37.59 34.06
N PRO A 219 -25.27 36.94 34.48
CA PRO A 219 -25.55 35.54 34.12
C PRO A 219 -25.54 35.26 32.61
N SER A 220 -25.83 36.26 31.77
CA SER A 220 -25.74 36.14 30.31
C SER A 220 -24.31 36.02 29.77
N LEU A 221 -23.29 36.36 30.58
CA LEU A 221 -21.87 36.11 30.27
C LEU A 221 -21.40 34.70 30.67
N GLN A 222 -22.32 33.85 31.12
CA GLN A 222 -22.09 32.42 31.37
C GLN A 222 -22.53 31.63 30.13
N PHE A 223 -21.66 31.56 29.12
CA PHE A 223 -22.00 30.95 27.85
C PHE A 223 -22.03 29.42 27.98
N GLN A 224 -23.07 28.81 27.42
CA GLN A 224 -23.21 27.37 27.37
C GLN A 224 -23.52 26.93 25.95
N LEU A 225 -22.69 26.01 25.43
CA LEU A 225 -22.91 25.37 24.15
C LEU A 225 -23.15 23.89 24.35
N ASN A 226 -24.02 23.34 23.51
CA ASN A 226 -24.20 21.90 23.37
C ASN A 226 -23.72 21.47 21.98
N LEU A 227 -22.44 21.11 21.88
CA LEU A 227 -21.78 20.78 20.61
C LEU A 227 -21.64 19.28 20.48
N GLY A 228 -21.79 18.75 19.27
CA GLY A 228 -21.52 17.37 18.98
C GLY A 228 -20.04 17.08 18.70
N SER A 229 -19.71 15.80 18.61
CA SER A 229 -18.41 15.29 18.17
C SER A 229 -18.59 14.23 17.08
N ILE A 230 -17.64 14.19 16.15
CA ILE A 230 -17.52 13.10 15.19
C ILE A 230 -16.17 12.41 15.43
N SER A 231 -16.20 11.09 15.56
CA SER A 231 -15.03 10.23 15.57
C SER A 231 -15.15 9.19 14.47
N GLY A 232 -14.08 8.50 14.11
CA GLY A 232 -14.19 7.38 13.17
C GLY A 232 -12.84 6.85 12.73
N THR A 233 -12.88 5.74 12.01
CA THR A 233 -11.72 5.03 11.46
C THR A 233 -11.89 4.88 9.95
N ILE A 234 -10.82 5.14 9.22
CA ILE A 234 -10.73 4.81 7.79
C ILE A 234 -10.17 3.40 7.67
N TYR A 235 -10.85 2.56 6.89
CA TYR A 235 -10.38 1.21 6.59
C TYR A 235 -10.60 0.89 5.11
N TRP A 236 -9.83 -0.04 4.59
CA TRP A 236 -10.00 -0.57 3.24
C TRP A 236 -10.42 -2.02 3.37
N ASP A 237 -11.69 -2.32 3.14
CA ASP A 237 -12.31 -3.61 3.44
C ASP A 237 -12.03 -4.09 4.88
N THR A 238 -11.10 -5.03 5.07
CA THR A 238 -10.68 -5.53 6.40
C THR A 238 -9.30 -5.04 6.83
N GLU A 239 -8.60 -4.31 5.96
CA GLU A 239 -7.25 -3.80 6.19
C GLU A 239 -7.27 -2.38 6.76
N LEU A 240 -6.32 -2.11 7.64
CA LEU A 240 -6.05 -0.77 8.16
C LEU A 240 -4.87 -0.17 7.38
N PRO A 241 -5.09 0.95 6.66
CA PRO A 241 -4.00 1.71 6.07
C PRO A 241 -2.99 2.21 7.11
N ASN A 242 -1.76 2.48 6.68
CA ASN A 242 -0.78 3.18 7.54
C ASN A 242 -1.25 4.62 7.85
N SER A 243 -0.69 5.23 8.91
CA SER A 243 -0.97 6.62 9.27
C SER A 243 -0.56 7.60 8.16
N GLY A 244 -1.32 8.68 7.97
CA GLY A 244 -0.98 9.69 6.97
C GLY A 244 -2.18 10.41 6.36
N TYR A 245 -3.34 10.47 7.04
CA TYR A 245 -4.53 11.12 6.50
C TYR A 245 -4.83 12.45 7.17
N GLN A 246 -5.38 13.35 6.39
CA GLN A 246 -6.09 14.54 6.85
C GLN A 246 -7.59 14.35 6.62
N ILE A 247 -8.36 14.66 7.65
CA ILE A 247 -9.81 14.70 7.58
C ILE A 247 -10.25 16.15 7.48
N ARG A 248 -11.07 16.41 6.45
CA ARG A 248 -11.81 17.66 6.32
C ARG A 248 -13.27 17.39 6.64
N LEU A 249 -13.83 18.16 7.56
CA LEU A 249 -15.27 18.19 7.82
C LEU A 249 -15.84 19.51 7.31
N VAL A 250 -16.92 19.44 6.54
CA VAL A 250 -17.65 20.63 6.08
C VAL A 250 -19.13 20.47 6.40
N GLY A 251 -19.66 21.38 7.23
CA GLY A 251 -21.09 21.47 7.54
C GLY A 251 -21.88 22.03 6.35
N ASN A 252 -22.97 21.35 5.99
CA ASN A 252 -23.78 21.66 4.82
C ASN A 252 -24.50 23.01 4.91
N THR A 253 -25.03 23.36 6.09
CA THR A 253 -25.80 24.59 6.30
C THR A 253 -24.98 25.70 6.92
N THR A 254 -24.03 25.34 7.79
CA THR A 254 -23.19 26.29 8.52
C THR A 254 -22.01 26.79 7.68
N GLY A 255 -21.61 26.05 6.64
CA GLY A 255 -20.36 26.28 5.91
C GLY A 255 -19.10 26.09 6.79
N PHE A 256 -19.28 25.59 8.01
CA PHE A 256 -18.21 25.43 8.99
C PHE A 256 -17.27 24.33 8.52
N GLY A 257 -15.99 24.70 8.31
CA GLY A 257 -14.94 23.80 7.87
C GLY A 257 -13.94 23.55 9.01
N LEU A 258 -13.68 22.28 9.33
CA LEU A 258 -12.60 21.90 10.25
C LEU A 258 -11.65 20.92 9.59
N TRP A 259 -10.37 21.14 9.81
CA TRP A 259 -9.30 20.20 9.47
C TRP A 259 -8.81 19.49 10.72
N LYS A 260 -8.70 18.17 10.65
CA LYS A 260 -8.09 17.33 11.69
C LYS A 260 -7.10 16.36 11.06
N SER A 261 -5.90 16.31 11.60
CA SER A 261 -4.95 15.23 11.29
C SER A 261 -5.33 13.99 12.09
N ALA A 262 -5.26 12.82 11.46
CA ALA A 262 -5.32 11.55 12.18
C ALA A 262 -4.04 11.43 13.04
N LEU A 263 -4.18 11.52 14.36
CA LEU A 263 -3.05 11.45 15.30
C LEU A 263 -2.67 9.98 15.56
N GLY A 264 -1.90 9.38 14.65
CA GLY A 264 -1.38 8.02 14.80
C GLY A 264 -2.47 6.94 14.75
N TYR A 265 -2.39 6.04 13.77
CA TYR A 265 -3.46 5.10 13.36
C TYR A 265 -4.65 5.79 12.64
N PRO A 266 -5.38 5.10 11.74
CA PRO A 266 -6.35 5.74 10.82
C PRO A 266 -7.64 6.26 11.49
N GLY A 267 -7.59 6.50 12.81
CA GLY A 267 -8.66 7.10 13.60
C GLY A 267 -8.59 8.63 13.61
N PHE A 268 -9.74 9.28 13.65
CA PHE A 268 -9.87 10.70 13.89
C PHE A 268 -10.93 10.98 14.95
N GLU A 269 -10.76 12.08 15.68
CA GLU A 269 -11.78 12.59 16.60
C GLU A 269 -11.76 14.13 16.62
N THR A 270 -12.92 14.73 16.43
CA THR A 270 -13.04 16.20 16.39
C THR A 270 -13.05 16.85 17.77
N GLY A 271 -13.35 16.06 18.81
CA GLY A 271 -13.84 16.55 20.11
C GLY A 271 -15.22 17.21 19.98
N PHE A 272 -15.79 17.63 21.11
CA PHE A 272 -17.09 18.33 21.16
C PHE A 272 -16.95 19.77 20.68
N ASN A 273 -16.90 19.98 19.37
CA ASN A 273 -16.68 21.29 18.76
C ASN A 273 -17.55 21.56 17.53
N LEU A 274 -18.52 20.68 17.24
CA LEU A 274 -19.33 20.74 16.03
C LEU A 274 -20.75 21.21 16.36
N PRO A 275 -21.23 22.31 15.75
CA PRO A 275 -22.65 22.66 15.75
C PRO A 275 -23.52 21.55 15.14
N PRO A 276 -24.82 21.50 15.44
CA PRO A 276 -25.74 20.63 14.72
C PRO A 276 -25.76 20.98 13.23
N ASP A 277 -25.46 19.99 12.40
CA ASP A 277 -25.47 20.12 10.93
C ASP A 277 -25.38 18.71 10.32
N THR A 278 -25.51 18.64 8.99
CA THR A 278 -25.01 17.49 8.24
C THR A 278 -23.60 17.78 7.75
N TYR A 279 -22.63 17.00 8.22
CA TYR A 279 -21.23 17.13 7.87
C TYR A 279 -20.86 16.17 6.76
N THR A 280 -20.13 16.67 5.76
CA THR A 280 -19.37 15.82 4.85
C THR A 280 -17.98 15.62 5.44
N VAL A 281 -17.66 14.38 5.80
CA VAL A 281 -16.35 13.94 6.28
C VAL A 281 -15.58 13.42 5.07
N THR A 282 -14.49 14.09 4.71
CA THR A 282 -13.64 13.72 3.57
C THR A 282 -12.24 13.39 4.03
N ALA A 283 -11.73 12.22 3.62
CA ALA A 283 -10.36 11.82 3.85
C ALA A 283 -9.46 12.19 2.66
N TYR A 284 -8.30 12.75 2.99
CA TYR A 284 -7.24 13.08 2.06
C TYR A 284 -5.93 12.45 2.52
N HIS A 285 -5.09 12.02 1.59
CA HIS A 285 -3.71 11.63 1.91
C HIS A 285 -2.88 12.89 2.23
N TYR A 286 -2.23 12.94 3.39
CA TYR A 286 -1.44 14.08 3.84
C TYR A 286 -0.27 14.35 2.87
N GLN A 287 -0.07 15.63 2.53
CA GLN A 287 1.09 16.12 1.79
C GLN A 287 1.84 17.15 2.64
N ILE A 288 3.14 16.93 2.86
CA ILE A 288 4.02 17.91 3.50
C ILE A 288 4.41 18.94 2.44
N GLY A 289 3.98 20.20 2.58
CA GLY A 289 4.46 21.32 1.74
C GLY A 289 3.59 21.74 0.55
N ALA A 290 2.38 21.18 0.37
CA ALA A 290 1.46 21.63 -0.67
C ALA A 290 0.87 23.04 -0.38
N PRO A 291 0.69 23.92 -1.39
CA PRO A 291 0.27 25.32 -1.20
C PRO A 291 -1.05 25.52 -0.43
N ASP A 292 -1.93 24.52 -0.43
CA ASP A 292 -3.27 24.59 0.17
C ASP A 292 -3.57 23.51 1.22
N ASN A 293 -2.59 22.66 1.60
CA ASN A 293 -2.80 21.47 2.45
C ASN A 293 -3.96 20.55 1.99
N VAL A 294 -4.37 20.58 0.72
CA VAL A 294 -5.41 19.68 0.20
C VAL A 294 -4.71 18.48 -0.41
N GLY A 295 -4.63 17.40 0.37
CA GLY A 295 -4.08 16.13 -0.06
C GLY A 295 -4.87 15.44 -1.19
N TYR A 296 -4.47 14.22 -1.56
CA TYR A 296 -5.20 13.42 -2.55
C TYR A 296 -6.48 12.86 -1.97
N PHE A 297 -7.61 13.06 -2.65
CA PHE A 297 -8.92 12.54 -2.22
C PHE A 297 -8.91 11.01 -2.15
N VAL A 298 -9.39 10.46 -1.03
CA VAL A 298 -9.43 9.00 -0.78
C VAL A 298 -10.87 8.51 -0.68
N GLY A 299 -11.74 9.29 -0.02
CA GLY A 299 -13.14 8.96 0.12
C GLY A 299 -13.88 9.98 0.99
N SER A 300 -15.20 9.90 1.01
CA SER A 300 -16.03 10.73 1.87
C SER A 300 -17.29 10.02 2.36
N LYS A 301 -17.81 10.48 3.50
CA LYS A 301 -19.06 10.02 4.10
C LYS A 301 -19.81 11.21 4.68
N THR A 302 -21.12 11.22 4.53
CA THR A 302 -21.99 12.22 5.16
C THR A 302 -22.53 11.70 6.50
N VAL A 303 -22.57 12.59 7.48
CA VAL A 303 -23.01 12.29 8.85
C VAL A 303 -23.84 13.44 9.37
N THR A 304 -25.05 13.15 9.84
CA THR A 304 -25.90 14.14 10.52
C THR A 304 -25.59 14.13 12.01
N LEU A 305 -25.46 15.32 12.58
CA LEU A 305 -25.10 15.53 13.98
C LEU A 305 -26.14 16.43 14.66
N ASP A 306 -26.72 15.94 15.75
CA ASP A 306 -27.62 16.72 16.61
C ASP A 306 -26.87 17.36 17.79
N LEU A 307 -27.57 18.22 18.54
CA LEU A 307 -27.04 18.92 19.72
C LEU A 307 -26.45 17.95 20.75
N GLY A 308 -25.16 18.12 21.07
CA GLY A 308 -24.47 17.32 22.09
C GLY A 308 -24.19 15.88 21.73
N GLN A 309 -24.52 15.46 20.50
CA GLN A 309 -24.39 14.07 20.08
C GLN A 309 -22.93 13.72 19.81
N ALA A 310 -22.49 12.52 20.20
CA ALA A 310 -21.25 11.94 19.71
C ALA A 310 -21.60 10.90 18.65
N VAL A 311 -21.03 11.02 17.45
CA VAL A 311 -21.28 10.12 16.33
C VAL A 311 -19.98 9.49 15.85
N THR A 312 -20.05 8.21 15.51
CA THR A 312 -18.95 7.49 14.85
C THR A 312 -19.20 7.41 13.35
N ALA A 313 -18.18 7.72 12.57
CA ALA A 313 -18.18 7.91 11.13
C ALA A 313 -17.10 7.06 10.48
N ASP A 314 -17.07 5.77 10.79
CA ASP A 314 -16.17 4.83 10.10
C ASP A 314 -16.63 4.69 8.64
N PHE A 315 -15.68 4.62 7.70
CA PHE A 315 -16.04 4.34 6.31
C PHE A 315 -14.97 3.54 5.56
N ASP A 316 -15.49 2.61 4.75
CA ASP A 316 -14.72 1.81 3.82
C ASP A 316 -14.40 2.61 2.56
N ILE A 317 -13.13 2.65 2.19
CA ILE A 317 -12.63 3.30 0.96
C ILE A 317 -12.29 2.30 -0.15
N SER A 318 -12.58 1.02 0.02
CA SER A 318 -12.38 -0.02 -0.99
C SER A 318 -13.16 0.24 -2.29
N GLY A 319 -14.34 0.84 -2.17
CA GLY A 319 -15.18 1.23 -3.30
C GLY A 319 -14.69 2.46 -4.08
N THR A 320 -13.68 3.18 -3.58
CA THR A 320 -13.15 4.39 -4.23
C THR A 320 -11.66 4.31 -4.56
N THR A 321 -10.93 3.35 -4.01
CA THR A 321 -9.47 3.22 -4.12
C THR A 321 -9.03 1.78 -4.31
N GLY A 322 -7.88 1.56 -4.94
CA GLY A 322 -7.14 0.30 -4.79
C GLY A 322 -6.24 0.36 -3.55
N PHE A 323 -5.75 -0.78 -3.07
CA PHE A 323 -4.90 -0.89 -1.90
C PHE A 323 -3.52 -1.41 -2.26
N VAL A 324 -2.53 -0.52 -2.27
CA VAL A 324 -1.16 -0.88 -2.58
C VAL A 324 -0.39 -1.09 -1.29
N LYS A 325 0.11 -2.30 -1.07
CA LYS A 325 0.96 -2.65 0.06
C LYS A 325 2.29 -3.18 -0.42
N GLY A 326 3.31 -3.16 0.42
CA GLY A 326 4.61 -3.71 0.08
C GLY A 326 5.58 -3.64 1.24
N ASN A 327 6.66 -4.38 1.12
CA ASN A 327 7.79 -4.33 2.03
C ASN A 327 9.09 -4.10 1.26
N LEU A 328 10.10 -3.63 1.98
CA LEU A 328 11.44 -3.47 1.46
C LEU A 328 12.36 -4.42 2.22
N THR A 329 13.06 -5.28 1.47
CA THR A 329 14.13 -6.10 2.02
C THR A 329 15.44 -5.84 1.29
N ILE A 330 16.51 -5.61 2.05
CA ILE A 330 17.87 -5.41 1.54
C ILE A 330 18.67 -6.64 1.96
N ASN A 331 19.15 -7.42 0.98
CA ASN A 331 19.85 -8.69 1.23
C ASN A 331 19.03 -9.65 2.13
N GLY A 332 17.71 -9.66 1.99
CA GLY A 332 16.80 -10.51 2.77
C GLY A 332 16.48 -10.00 4.19
N VAL A 333 16.97 -8.81 4.58
CA VAL A 333 16.66 -8.18 5.87
C VAL A 333 15.64 -7.06 5.65
N ALA A 334 14.58 -7.01 6.47
CA ALA A 334 13.56 -5.97 6.39
C ALA A 334 14.14 -4.57 6.68
N SER A 335 13.70 -3.57 5.92
CA SER A 335 14.19 -2.19 6.00
C SER A 335 13.04 -1.19 5.84
N GLY A 336 13.20 0.00 6.42
CA GLY A 336 12.31 1.14 6.23
C GLY A 336 12.73 2.03 5.05
N GLY A 337 11.89 3.03 4.76
CA GLY A 337 12.14 3.95 3.67
C GLY A 337 11.01 4.95 3.42
N GLN A 338 11.04 5.53 2.22
CA GLN A 338 9.97 6.36 1.69
C GLN A 338 9.49 5.75 0.36
N VAL A 339 8.20 5.87 0.10
CA VAL A 339 7.58 5.48 -1.17
C VAL A 339 6.75 6.63 -1.71
N GLN A 340 6.88 6.91 -3.00
CA GLN A 340 6.04 7.86 -3.73
C GLN A 340 5.35 7.19 -4.91
N PHE A 341 4.11 7.58 -5.15
CA PHE A 341 3.25 7.10 -6.23
C PHE A 341 3.08 8.22 -7.26
N CYS A 342 4.06 8.39 -8.14
CA CYS A 342 4.04 9.41 -9.19
C CYS A 342 2.91 9.16 -10.21
N GLY A 343 2.06 10.15 -10.51
CA GLY A 343 0.90 10.01 -11.42
C GLY A 343 -0.44 10.45 -10.80
N PRO A 344 -1.59 10.42 -11.52
CA PRO A 344 -1.85 9.80 -12.83
C PRO A 344 -1.66 10.71 -14.06
N LEU A 345 -1.13 11.92 -13.90
CA LEU A 345 -0.94 12.89 -14.99
C LEU A 345 0.54 13.26 -15.17
N GLN A 346 1.27 12.33 -15.79
CA GLN A 346 2.47 12.59 -16.59
C GLN A 346 3.76 13.01 -15.85
N THR A 347 4.28 12.16 -14.97
CA THR A 347 5.72 12.12 -14.61
C THR A 347 6.27 10.73 -14.89
N ASP A 348 7.06 10.59 -15.97
CA ASP A 348 7.75 9.35 -16.33
C ASP A 348 9.18 9.66 -16.85
N PRO A 349 10.24 9.20 -16.17
CA PRO A 349 10.25 8.50 -14.88
C PRO A 349 9.84 9.39 -13.69
N CYS A 350 9.44 8.79 -12.57
CA CYS A 350 9.26 9.48 -11.29
C CYS A 350 10.56 10.21 -10.91
N PRO A 351 10.54 11.52 -10.61
CA PRO A 351 11.77 12.29 -10.41
C PRO A 351 12.59 11.77 -9.22
N VAL A 352 13.89 11.56 -9.43
CA VAL A 352 14.82 11.30 -8.32
C VAL A 352 15.01 12.61 -7.55
N PRO A 353 14.88 12.62 -6.20
CA PRO A 353 15.10 13.82 -5.41
C PRO A 353 16.53 14.38 -5.64
N THR A 354 16.65 15.56 -6.25
CA THR A 354 17.95 16.22 -6.49
C THR A 354 17.98 17.58 -5.79
N GLY A 355 18.92 17.76 -4.85
CA GLY A 355 19.12 19.02 -4.12
C GLY A 355 18.77 18.92 -2.63
N GLY A 356 19.57 19.55 -1.77
CA GLY A 356 19.47 19.44 -0.31
C GLY A 356 18.09 19.76 0.27
N TRP A 357 17.75 19.04 1.35
CA TRP A 357 16.42 18.75 1.93
C TRP A 357 15.61 17.73 1.12
N PRO A 358 15.88 16.43 1.31
CA PRO A 358 15.44 15.39 0.39
C PRO A 358 14.15 14.78 0.93
N HIS A 359 13.03 15.13 0.34
CA HIS A 359 11.83 14.31 0.35
C HIS A 359 11.41 14.19 -1.11
N PHE A 360 10.71 13.10 -1.45
CA PHE A 360 9.93 13.06 -2.68
C PHE A 360 9.11 14.36 -2.81
N ASP A 361 9.05 14.93 -4.02
CA ASP A 361 8.30 16.18 -4.21
C ASP A 361 6.81 15.87 -4.00
N PRO A 362 6.15 16.45 -2.99
CA PRO A 362 4.74 16.18 -2.72
C PRO A 362 3.85 16.43 -3.93
N ASN A 363 4.26 17.28 -4.88
CA ASN A 363 3.48 17.59 -6.08
C ASN A 363 3.43 16.44 -7.10
N ASP A 364 4.38 15.51 -7.07
CA ASP A 364 4.47 14.45 -8.08
C ASP A 364 3.49 13.29 -7.83
N GLY A 365 2.97 13.16 -6.61
CA GLY A 365 2.09 12.05 -6.26
C GLY A 365 1.96 11.84 -4.75
N PRO A 366 1.01 10.99 -4.31
CA PRO A 366 0.93 10.61 -2.91
C PRO A 366 2.22 9.91 -2.46
N LEU A 367 2.71 10.22 -1.26
CA LEU A 367 3.94 9.65 -0.72
C LEU A 367 3.79 9.33 0.76
N MET A 368 4.52 8.33 1.25
CA MET A 368 4.55 7.98 2.67
C MET A 368 5.92 7.48 3.12
N GLU A 369 6.20 7.65 4.41
CA GLU A 369 7.32 6.99 5.09
C GLU A 369 6.84 5.67 5.69
N PHE A 370 7.70 4.66 5.70
CA PHE A 370 7.39 3.36 6.27
C PHE A 370 8.58 2.78 7.05
N GLY A 371 8.26 2.00 8.09
CA GLY A 371 9.23 1.29 8.92
C GLY A 371 9.54 -0.11 8.39
N ASP A 372 10.55 -0.73 9.00
CA ASP A 372 11.04 -2.08 8.70
C ASP A 372 10.04 -3.20 9.03
N VAL A 373 9.22 -3.06 10.07
CA VAL A 373 8.34 -4.17 10.55
C VAL A 373 7.05 -4.32 9.73
N ASN A 374 6.43 -3.21 9.30
CA ASN A 374 5.06 -3.23 8.75
C ASN A 374 5.00 -2.91 7.25
N GLY A 375 6.12 -2.52 6.64
CA GLY A 375 6.14 -2.02 5.27
C GLY A 375 5.19 -0.83 5.07
N PHE A 376 4.81 -0.59 3.82
CA PHE A 376 3.83 0.41 3.45
C PHE A 376 2.49 -0.24 3.08
N LYS A 377 1.39 0.40 3.45
CA LYS A 377 0.03 0.07 3.04
C LYS A 377 -0.73 1.36 2.75
N MET A 378 -1.03 1.58 1.49
CA MET A 378 -1.56 2.84 0.99
C MET A 378 -2.73 2.59 0.02
N PRO A 379 -3.94 3.01 0.38
CA PRO A 379 -5.04 3.23 -0.54
C PRO A 379 -4.69 4.34 -1.53
N VAL A 380 -4.83 4.07 -2.82
CA VAL A 380 -4.52 5.00 -3.91
C VAL A 380 -5.72 5.09 -4.85
N PRO A 381 -6.11 6.28 -5.33
CA PRO A 381 -7.14 6.39 -6.36
C PRO A 381 -6.82 5.56 -7.61
N PRO A 382 -7.83 5.13 -8.38
CA PRO A 382 -7.60 4.45 -9.64
C PRO A 382 -6.79 5.30 -10.62
N GLY A 383 -5.82 4.70 -11.30
CA GLY A 383 -4.92 5.40 -12.21
C GLY A 383 -3.63 4.64 -12.49
N ASN A 384 -2.84 5.15 -13.43
CA ASN A 384 -1.50 4.60 -13.69
C ASN A 384 -0.48 5.37 -12.88
N TYR A 385 0.36 4.64 -12.13
CA TYR A 385 1.37 5.21 -11.25
C TYR A 385 2.77 4.69 -11.57
N ARG A 386 3.76 5.46 -11.13
CA ARG A 386 5.16 5.06 -10.98
C ARG A 386 5.47 5.05 -9.50
N VAL A 387 5.62 3.87 -8.91
CA VAL A 387 5.98 3.70 -7.50
C VAL A 387 7.49 3.78 -7.37
N HIS A 388 8.00 4.82 -6.73
CA HIS A 388 9.41 5.04 -6.48
C HIS A 388 9.70 4.80 -5.00
N VAL A 389 10.67 3.94 -4.72
CA VAL A 389 11.08 3.62 -3.35
C VAL A 389 12.52 4.06 -3.10
N ILE A 390 12.74 4.72 -1.97
CA ILE A 390 14.09 5.00 -1.46
C ILE A 390 14.23 4.50 -0.02
N THR A 391 15.42 4.10 0.39
CA THR A 391 15.68 3.67 1.79
C THR A 391 15.63 4.85 2.77
N THR A 392 15.63 4.58 4.08
CA THR A 392 15.79 5.62 5.12
C THR A 392 17.08 6.43 4.94
N GLU A 393 18.14 5.77 4.48
CA GLU A 393 19.46 6.29 4.14
C GLU A 393 19.51 6.88 2.72
N ARG A 394 18.35 6.92 2.04
CA ARG A 394 18.13 7.62 0.76
C ARG A 394 18.83 6.96 -0.42
N VAL A 395 18.97 5.64 -0.37
CA VAL A 395 19.42 4.84 -1.51
C VAL A 395 18.24 4.60 -2.43
N ASP A 396 18.40 4.92 -3.71
CA ASP A 396 17.39 4.71 -4.74
C ASP A 396 17.23 3.20 -5.03
N MET A 397 16.01 2.69 -4.81
CA MET A 397 15.66 1.29 -5.05
C MET A 397 14.98 1.07 -6.40
N GLY A 398 14.74 2.14 -7.16
CA GLY A 398 14.13 2.09 -8.49
C GLY A 398 12.64 2.45 -8.52
N ILE A 399 12.10 2.43 -9.73
CA ILE A 399 10.79 2.94 -10.09
C ILE A 399 9.98 1.83 -10.75
N ILE A 400 8.71 1.70 -10.38
CA ILE A 400 7.85 0.57 -10.73
C ILE A 400 6.56 1.08 -11.37
N PRO A 401 6.21 0.71 -12.60
CA PRO A 401 4.90 1.03 -13.16
C PRO A 401 3.81 0.14 -12.53
N ILE A 402 2.70 0.75 -12.10
CA ILE A 402 1.49 0.02 -11.69
C ILE A 402 0.24 0.66 -12.30
N SER A 403 -0.80 -0.14 -12.47
CA SER A 403 -2.15 0.33 -12.79
C SER A 403 -3.06 0.00 -11.63
N VAL A 404 -3.72 1.01 -11.08
CA VAL A 404 -4.60 0.91 -9.91
C VAL A 404 -6.07 0.97 -10.36
N THR A 405 -6.88 0.04 -9.88
CA THR A 405 -8.33 -0.08 -10.02
C THR A 405 -8.97 -0.08 -8.64
N SER A 406 -10.20 0.45 -8.52
CA SER A 406 -10.89 0.43 -7.24
C SER A 406 -11.19 -0.98 -6.76
N GLY A 407 -11.01 -1.24 -5.46
CA GLY A 407 -11.32 -2.53 -4.83
C GLY A 407 -10.26 -3.61 -5.04
N GLU A 408 -9.17 -3.31 -5.75
CA GLU A 408 -8.08 -4.26 -5.93
C GLU A 408 -7.00 -4.12 -4.86
N VAL A 409 -6.27 -5.21 -4.58
CA VAL A 409 -5.06 -5.20 -3.75
C VAL A 409 -3.85 -5.42 -4.64
N ILE A 410 -2.87 -4.53 -4.54
CA ILE A 410 -1.56 -4.68 -5.19
C ILE A 410 -0.52 -4.91 -4.10
N ASP A 411 0.19 -6.03 -4.14
CA ASP A 411 1.31 -6.32 -3.26
C ASP A 411 2.64 -6.11 -4.01
N LEU A 412 3.44 -5.16 -3.54
CA LEU A 412 4.74 -4.74 -4.04
C LEU A 412 5.84 -5.14 -3.05
N SER A 413 5.91 -6.42 -2.71
CA SER A 413 7.06 -6.95 -1.99
C SER A 413 8.30 -6.84 -2.87
N THR A 414 9.22 -5.94 -2.51
CA THR A 414 10.44 -5.67 -3.27
C THR A 414 11.62 -6.33 -2.58
N THR A 415 12.34 -7.17 -3.33
CA THR A 415 13.65 -7.67 -2.90
C THR A 415 14.72 -6.95 -3.72
N ALA A 416 15.75 -6.44 -3.05
CA ALA A 416 16.86 -5.78 -3.72
C ALA A 416 18.21 -6.45 -3.42
N VAL A 417 19.10 -6.42 -4.42
CA VAL A 417 20.48 -6.91 -4.30
C VAL A 417 21.44 -5.93 -4.97
N PHE A 418 22.61 -5.74 -4.37
CA PHE A 418 23.67 -4.91 -4.96
C PHE A 418 24.30 -5.64 -6.15
N VAL A 419 24.43 -4.94 -7.28
CA VAL A 419 25.10 -5.38 -8.50
C VAL A 419 26.45 -4.65 -8.60
N PRO A 420 27.58 -5.33 -8.31
CA PRO A 420 28.89 -4.70 -8.40
C PRO A 420 29.31 -4.45 -9.86
N LEU A 421 30.22 -3.48 -10.07
CA LEU A 421 30.88 -3.29 -11.36
C LEU A 421 31.80 -4.49 -11.66
N GLY A 422 31.85 -4.93 -12.93
CA GLY A 422 32.70 -6.05 -13.34
C GLY A 422 32.16 -6.86 -14.51
N GLN A 423 32.87 -7.94 -14.86
CA GLN A 423 32.45 -8.88 -15.91
C GLN A 423 31.86 -10.15 -15.29
N ASN A 424 30.91 -10.77 -15.99
CA ASN A 424 30.23 -12.01 -15.58
C ASN A 424 29.65 -11.90 -14.17
N VAL A 425 28.98 -10.78 -13.87
CA VAL A 425 28.40 -10.51 -12.57
C VAL A 425 27.14 -11.33 -12.41
N ILE A 426 27.10 -12.19 -11.41
CA ILE A 426 25.94 -13.03 -11.08
C ILE A 426 25.32 -12.51 -9.79
N VAL A 427 24.03 -12.20 -9.84
CA VAL A 427 23.23 -11.85 -8.66
C VAL A 427 22.03 -12.77 -8.57
N SER A 428 21.53 -13.00 -7.36
CA SER A 428 20.33 -13.80 -7.13
C SER A 428 19.44 -13.13 -6.11
N LEU A 429 18.15 -13.05 -6.43
CA LEU A 429 17.12 -12.44 -5.59
C LEU A 429 15.76 -13.08 -5.90
N ALA A 430 14.98 -13.37 -4.85
CA ALA A 430 13.61 -13.90 -4.97
C ALA A 430 13.45 -15.14 -5.90
N GLY A 431 14.40 -16.09 -5.87
CA GLY A 431 14.36 -17.28 -6.74
C GLY A 431 14.75 -17.02 -8.19
N ILE A 432 15.26 -15.83 -8.50
CA ILE A 432 15.71 -15.43 -9.83
C ILE A 432 17.22 -15.21 -9.79
N THR A 433 17.93 -15.87 -10.70
CA THR A 433 19.36 -15.64 -10.92
C THR A 433 19.54 -14.82 -12.19
N VAL A 434 20.23 -13.70 -12.09
CA VAL A 434 20.56 -12.82 -13.22
C VAL A 434 22.06 -12.77 -13.40
N THR A 435 22.50 -13.02 -14.64
CA THR A 435 23.91 -12.95 -15.04
C THR A 435 24.09 -11.83 -16.06
N PHE A 436 24.90 -10.84 -15.70
CA PHE A 436 25.33 -9.76 -16.58
C PHE A 436 26.68 -10.11 -17.21
N SER A 437 26.80 -9.94 -18.53
CA SER A 437 28.12 -10.05 -19.19
C SER A 437 29.10 -8.99 -18.69
N GLU A 438 28.65 -7.75 -18.54
CA GLU A 438 29.45 -6.64 -18.04
C GLU A 438 28.57 -5.56 -17.39
N VAL A 439 28.97 -5.12 -16.20
CA VAL A 439 28.39 -4.00 -15.44
C VAL A 439 29.40 -2.86 -15.43
N THR A 440 29.07 -1.76 -16.10
CA THR A 440 29.94 -0.59 -16.27
C THR A 440 29.80 0.41 -15.12
N THR A 441 28.71 0.38 -14.37
CA THR A 441 28.53 1.13 -13.12
C THR A 441 27.70 0.30 -12.16
N GLY A 442 28.22 0.09 -10.94
CA GLY A 442 27.49 -0.67 -9.91
C GLY A 442 26.23 0.04 -9.45
N GLY A 443 25.23 -0.72 -9.02
CA GLY A 443 23.94 -0.21 -8.59
C GLY A 443 23.14 -1.28 -7.85
N PHE A 444 21.85 -1.08 -7.70
CA PHE A 444 20.94 -2.06 -7.11
C PHE A 444 20.00 -2.60 -8.16
N MET A 445 19.79 -3.92 -8.12
CA MET A 445 18.75 -4.60 -8.87
C MET A 445 17.60 -4.91 -7.94
N THR A 446 16.38 -4.72 -8.42
CA THR A 446 15.16 -5.06 -7.70
C THR A 446 14.30 -6.02 -8.51
N VAL A 447 13.62 -6.91 -7.79
CA VAL A 447 12.59 -7.82 -8.32
C VAL A 447 11.29 -7.55 -7.59
N ILE A 448 10.21 -7.55 -8.38
CA ILE A 448 8.83 -7.59 -7.88
C ILE A 448 8.16 -8.78 -8.51
N SER A 449 7.53 -9.60 -7.67
CA SER A 449 6.63 -10.66 -8.10
C SER A 449 5.21 -10.19 -7.84
N THR A 450 4.37 -10.16 -8.87
CA THR A 450 2.97 -9.74 -8.75
C THR A 450 2.05 -10.68 -9.51
N SER A 451 0.86 -10.91 -8.98
CA SER A 451 -0.21 -11.61 -9.70
C SER A 451 -0.99 -10.67 -10.63
N HIS A 452 -0.68 -9.37 -10.61
CA HIS A 452 -1.32 -8.39 -11.48
C HIS A 452 -0.71 -8.46 -12.88
N PRO A 453 -1.52 -8.43 -13.96
CA PRO A 453 -1.01 -8.42 -15.32
C PRO A 453 -0.11 -7.22 -15.57
N GLN A 454 1.19 -7.45 -15.70
CA GLN A 454 2.13 -6.45 -16.21
C GLN A 454 2.18 -6.56 -17.73
N GLY A 455 2.28 -5.44 -18.46
CA GLY A 455 2.32 -5.45 -19.92
C GLY A 455 0.97 -5.80 -20.59
N GLY A 456 1.02 -6.50 -21.73
CA GLY A 456 -0.16 -6.88 -22.52
C GLY A 456 -0.75 -8.23 -22.13
N GLN A 457 -1.87 -8.60 -22.76
CA GLN A 457 -2.45 -9.95 -22.65
C GLN A 457 -1.43 -11.02 -23.10
N PRO A 458 -1.45 -12.23 -22.49
CA PRO A 458 -0.64 -13.35 -22.97
C PRO A 458 -0.86 -13.60 -24.46
N PRO A 459 0.16 -14.05 -25.22
CA PRO A 459 -0.05 -14.47 -26.60
C PRO A 459 -1.15 -15.54 -26.67
N SER A 460 -2.03 -15.49 -27.68
CA SER A 460 -3.29 -16.25 -27.75
C SER A 460 -3.16 -17.77 -27.62
N GLN A 461 -1.98 -18.33 -27.84
CA GLN A 461 -1.68 -19.76 -27.73
C GLN A 461 -1.02 -20.15 -26.40
N TYR A 462 -0.90 -19.23 -25.44
CA TYR A 462 -0.28 -19.45 -24.15
C TYR A 462 -1.17 -18.96 -23.00
N ARG A 463 -1.06 -19.64 -21.85
CA ARG A 463 -1.55 -19.18 -20.55
C ARG A 463 -0.35 -18.92 -19.66
N PHE A 464 -0.33 -17.77 -18.97
CA PHE A 464 0.69 -17.52 -17.96
C PHE A 464 0.34 -18.21 -16.64
N LEU A 465 1.37 -18.63 -15.89
CA LEU A 465 1.20 -19.34 -14.61
C LEU A 465 0.62 -18.46 -13.49
N GLY A 466 0.48 -17.15 -13.73
CA GLY A 466 -0.20 -16.20 -12.85
C GLY A 466 0.73 -15.20 -12.18
N THR A 467 2.04 -15.45 -12.16
CA THR A 467 3.03 -14.53 -11.60
C THR A 467 3.80 -13.81 -12.71
N TYR A 468 3.86 -12.48 -12.58
CA TYR A 468 4.64 -11.57 -13.41
C TYR A 468 5.82 -11.05 -12.59
N TYR A 469 6.97 -10.90 -13.23
CA TYR A 469 8.20 -10.47 -12.58
C TYR A 469 8.73 -9.20 -13.23
N GLU A 470 8.74 -8.09 -12.50
CA GLU A 470 9.41 -6.86 -12.96
C GLU A 470 10.83 -6.83 -12.40
N LEU A 471 11.83 -6.82 -13.29
CA LEU A 471 13.22 -6.62 -12.92
C LEU A 471 13.64 -5.22 -13.32
N THR A 472 14.16 -4.44 -12.37
CA THR A 472 14.78 -3.14 -12.67
C THR A 472 16.17 -3.05 -12.07
N THR A 473 16.99 -2.14 -12.56
CA THR A 473 18.32 -1.91 -12.00
C THR A 473 18.75 -0.45 -12.15
N THR A 474 19.45 0.07 -11.15
CA THR A 474 20.19 1.34 -11.25
C THR A 474 21.62 1.14 -11.77
N ALA A 475 22.08 -0.11 -11.89
CA ALA A 475 23.38 -0.43 -12.45
C ALA A 475 23.41 -0.21 -13.98
N ALA A 476 24.48 0.39 -14.49
CA ALA A 476 24.71 0.46 -15.93
C ALA A 476 25.39 -0.83 -16.41
N TYR A 477 24.86 -1.46 -17.47
CA TYR A 477 25.38 -2.72 -18.01
C TYR A 477 25.37 -2.75 -19.54
N THR A 478 26.09 -3.69 -20.14
CA THR A 478 26.14 -3.93 -21.59
C THR A 478 25.77 -5.37 -21.93
N GLY A 479 25.10 -5.54 -23.08
CA GLY A 479 24.73 -6.85 -23.63
C GLY A 479 23.43 -7.44 -23.07
N PRO A 480 22.99 -8.59 -23.62
CA PRO A 480 21.84 -9.30 -23.07
C PRO A 480 22.19 -9.94 -21.72
N VAL A 481 21.21 -10.02 -20.84
CA VAL A 481 21.32 -10.67 -19.54
C VAL A 481 20.74 -12.07 -19.60
N THR A 482 21.40 -13.03 -18.94
CA THR A 482 20.82 -14.36 -18.74
C THR A 482 19.99 -14.34 -17.46
N VAL A 483 18.73 -14.70 -17.56
CA VAL A 483 17.78 -14.73 -16.44
C VAL A 483 17.28 -16.15 -16.23
N SER A 484 17.34 -16.66 -15.00
CA SER A 484 16.85 -17.99 -14.63
C SER A 484 15.84 -17.86 -13.52
N PHE A 485 14.63 -18.37 -13.74
CA PHE A 485 13.51 -18.30 -12.81
C PHE A 485 13.21 -19.69 -12.27
N THR A 486 13.08 -19.82 -10.95
CA THR A 486 12.44 -20.99 -10.36
C THR A 486 10.93 -20.94 -10.58
N TYR A 487 10.30 -22.07 -10.90
CA TYR A 487 8.84 -22.20 -11.00
C TYR A 487 8.31 -23.31 -10.07
N ASN A 488 7.01 -23.31 -9.85
CA ASN A 488 6.32 -24.29 -9.02
C ASN A 488 5.46 -25.21 -9.90
N ASP A 489 5.76 -26.51 -9.87
CA ASP A 489 5.11 -27.51 -10.73
C ASP A 489 3.60 -27.58 -10.50
N ALA A 490 3.13 -27.24 -9.29
CA ALA A 490 1.70 -27.23 -8.98
C ALA A 490 0.91 -26.20 -9.81
N ASP A 491 1.57 -25.18 -10.37
CA ASP A 491 0.93 -24.14 -11.18
C ASP A 491 0.85 -24.53 -12.67
N VAL A 492 1.63 -25.55 -13.07
CA VAL A 492 1.71 -26.08 -14.44
C VAL A 492 0.59 -27.10 -14.67
N ARG A 493 -0.16 -26.94 -15.75
CA ARG A 493 -1.24 -27.87 -16.15
C ARG A 493 -0.82 -28.76 -17.33
N GLY A 494 -0.01 -28.21 -18.23
CA GLY A 494 0.54 -28.93 -19.37
C GLY A 494 1.85 -29.65 -19.02
N ARG A 495 2.68 -29.88 -20.03
CA ARG A 495 4.03 -30.44 -19.81
C ARG A 495 5.04 -29.36 -19.46
N GLU A 496 5.84 -29.59 -18.42
CA GLU A 496 6.88 -28.66 -18.00
C GLU A 496 7.92 -28.38 -19.10
N GLU A 497 8.30 -29.39 -19.90
CA GLU A 497 9.27 -29.18 -20.99
C GLU A 497 8.80 -28.17 -22.06
N ASN A 498 7.50 -27.88 -22.09
CA ASN A 498 6.90 -26.95 -23.04
C ASN A 498 6.78 -25.52 -22.50
N LEU A 499 7.11 -25.28 -21.22
CA LEU A 499 7.10 -23.95 -20.64
C LEU A 499 7.96 -22.98 -21.46
N LYS A 500 7.51 -21.72 -21.49
CA LYS A 500 8.20 -20.60 -22.13
C LYS A 500 8.35 -19.45 -21.16
N LEU A 501 9.55 -18.88 -21.12
CA LEU A 501 9.82 -17.61 -20.46
C LEU A 501 9.60 -16.48 -21.46
N PHE A 502 8.72 -15.56 -21.11
CA PHE A 502 8.38 -14.40 -21.90
C PHE A 502 8.99 -13.13 -21.31
N HIS A 503 9.39 -12.22 -22.20
CA HIS A 503 9.90 -10.88 -21.92
C HIS A 503 9.03 -9.85 -22.62
N TRP A 504 8.60 -8.79 -21.93
CA TRP A 504 7.81 -7.72 -22.52
C TRP A 504 8.71 -6.65 -23.15
N ASP A 505 8.63 -6.46 -24.46
CA ASP A 505 9.45 -5.46 -25.18
C ASP A 505 8.89 -4.03 -25.15
N GLY A 506 7.77 -3.81 -24.43
CA GLY A 506 7.00 -2.57 -24.45
C GLY A 506 5.72 -2.66 -25.30
N THR A 507 5.63 -3.62 -26.21
CA THR A 507 4.53 -3.79 -27.16
C THR A 507 3.99 -5.22 -27.25
N THR A 508 4.86 -6.23 -27.16
CA THR A 508 4.53 -7.64 -27.29
C THR A 508 5.36 -8.52 -26.36
N TRP A 509 4.80 -9.67 -26.00
CA TRP A 509 5.50 -10.70 -25.25
C TRP A 509 6.38 -11.55 -26.18
N GLN A 510 7.70 -11.49 -25.97
CA GLN A 510 8.70 -12.24 -26.72
C GLN A 510 9.11 -13.49 -25.95
N ASN A 511 9.09 -14.66 -26.60
CA ASN A 511 9.65 -15.88 -26.04
C ASN A 511 11.18 -15.80 -26.07
N ILE A 512 11.81 -15.83 -24.88
CA ILE A 512 13.26 -15.76 -24.71
C ILE A 512 13.86 -17.05 -24.14
N THR A 513 13.10 -18.14 -24.11
CA THR A 513 13.49 -19.41 -23.49
C THR A 513 14.73 -19.99 -24.15
N VAL A 514 15.74 -20.30 -23.33
CA VAL A 514 16.95 -21.03 -23.71
C VAL A 514 16.85 -22.48 -23.25
N SER A 515 16.40 -22.73 -22.02
CA SER A 515 16.27 -24.09 -21.47
C SER A 515 15.21 -24.17 -20.37
N VAL A 516 14.65 -25.37 -20.20
CA VAL A 516 13.80 -25.74 -19.06
C VAL A 516 14.45 -26.96 -18.38
N ASP A 517 14.78 -26.81 -17.10
CA ASP A 517 15.24 -27.88 -16.23
C ASP A 517 14.06 -28.35 -15.36
N THR A 518 13.43 -29.44 -15.78
CA THR A 518 12.25 -30.05 -15.12
C THR A 518 12.61 -30.91 -13.91
N VAL A 519 13.89 -30.96 -13.51
CA VAL A 519 14.33 -31.67 -12.29
C VAL A 519 14.48 -30.68 -11.15
N ASN A 520 15.03 -29.50 -11.45
CA ASN A 520 15.23 -28.43 -10.47
C ASN A 520 14.17 -27.33 -10.55
N ASN A 521 13.23 -27.43 -11.50
CA ASN A 521 12.14 -26.50 -11.76
C ASN A 521 12.64 -25.09 -12.08
N ILE A 522 13.59 -25.01 -13.01
CA ILE A 522 14.24 -23.76 -13.43
C ILE A 522 14.01 -23.55 -14.93
N ILE A 523 13.55 -22.36 -15.30
CA ILE A 523 13.49 -21.91 -16.69
C ILE A 523 14.47 -20.76 -16.93
N THR A 524 15.31 -20.89 -17.95
CA THR A 524 16.35 -19.91 -18.29
C THR A 524 16.04 -19.26 -19.62
N GLY A 525 16.25 -17.95 -19.71
CA GLY A 525 16.16 -17.19 -20.95
C GLY A 525 17.25 -16.15 -21.10
N LEU A 526 17.40 -15.64 -22.34
CA LEU A 526 18.36 -14.60 -22.69
C LEU A 526 17.59 -13.33 -23.08
N SER A 527 17.69 -12.29 -22.26
CA SER A 527 16.91 -11.06 -22.42
C SER A 527 17.78 -9.88 -22.86
N PRO A 528 17.37 -9.09 -23.86
CA PRO A 528 18.11 -7.90 -24.28
C PRO A 528 18.03 -6.76 -23.25
N THR A 529 16.94 -6.68 -22.48
CA THR A 529 16.71 -5.70 -21.43
C THR A 529 16.08 -6.35 -20.21
N LEU A 530 16.10 -5.64 -19.09
CA LEU A 530 15.26 -5.96 -17.93
C LEU A 530 13.90 -5.29 -18.15
N SER A 531 12.81 -6.03 -17.98
CA SER A 531 11.44 -5.56 -18.10
C SER A 531 10.49 -6.60 -17.48
N PRO A 532 9.15 -6.51 -17.62
CA PRO A 532 8.28 -7.58 -17.17
C PRO A 532 8.64 -8.92 -17.82
N PHE A 533 8.73 -9.95 -16.99
CA PHE A 533 8.84 -11.35 -17.39
C PHE A 533 7.62 -12.14 -16.91
N ALA A 534 7.27 -13.19 -17.64
CA ALA A 534 6.25 -14.15 -17.21
C ALA A 534 6.58 -15.54 -17.71
N ILE A 535 6.18 -16.57 -16.95
CA ILE A 535 6.28 -17.97 -17.38
C ILE A 535 4.92 -18.37 -17.93
N GLY A 536 4.92 -18.91 -19.15
CA GLY A 536 3.71 -19.38 -19.83
C GLY A 536 3.81 -20.83 -20.26
N GLU A 537 2.69 -21.52 -20.18
CA GLU A 537 2.49 -22.82 -20.80
C GLU A 537 1.65 -22.67 -22.07
N PRO A 538 1.83 -23.52 -23.09
CA PRO A 538 0.92 -23.56 -24.22
C PRO A 538 -0.50 -23.85 -23.74
N LEU A 539 -1.49 -23.20 -24.35
CA LEU A 539 -2.86 -23.68 -24.26
C LEU A 539 -2.91 -25.01 -25.02
N GLU A 540 -3.04 -26.12 -24.28
CA GLU A 540 -3.25 -27.43 -24.88
C GLU A 540 -4.48 -27.36 -25.80
N THR A 541 -4.28 -27.62 -27.10
CA THR A 541 -5.41 -27.84 -28.01
C THR A 541 -6.17 -29.07 -27.53
N PRO A 542 -7.51 -29.09 -27.51
CA PRO A 542 -8.27 -30.27 -27.11
C PRO A 542 -7.75 -31.52 -27.84
N ARG A 543 -7.12 -32.44 -27.10
CA ARG A 543 -6.61 -33.70 -27.64
C ARG A 543 -7.78 -34.66 -27.65
N GLU A 544 -8.39 -34.90 -28.80
CA GLU A 544 -9.56 -35.78 -28.90
C GLU A 544 -9.22 -37.08 -29.64
N LEU A 545 -9.81 -38.20 -29.22
CA LEU A 545 -9.91 -39.40 -30.06
C LEU A 545 -11.01 -39.13 -31.09
N THR A 546 -10.64 -39.08 -32.36
CA THR A 546 -11.55 -38.67 -33.44
C THR A 546 -11.86 -39.80 -34.43
N SER A 547 -11.02 -40.83 -34.49
CA SER A 547 -11.20 -41.94 -35.42
C SER A 547 -10.58 -43.23 -34.91
N LEU A 548 -11.17 -44.35 -35.31
CA LEU A 548 -10.66 -45.70 -35.13
C LEU A 548 -10.73 -46.44 -36.46
N THR A 549 -9.66 -47.13 -36.85
CA THR A 549 -9.73 -48.09 -37.96
C THR A 549 -10.35 -49.41 -37.45
N PRO A 550 -10.94 -50.24 -38.32
CA PRO A 550 -11.44 -51.56 -37.93
C PRO A 550 -10.34 -52.41 -37.28
N ILE A 551 -10.68 -53.17 -36.23
CA ILE A 551 -9.73 -54.16 -35.68
C ILE A 551 -9.56 -55.31 -36.67
N GLN A 552 -8.31 -55.59 -36.99
CA GLN A 552 -7.87 -56.77 -37.71
C GLN A 552 -7.45 -57.83 -36.68
N ALA A 553 -8.22 -58.92 -36.57
CA ALA A 553 -7.98 -59.99 -35.61
C ALA A 553 -7.78 -61.35 -36.31
N TRP A 554 -6.64 -61.99 -36.07
CA TRP A 554 -6.35 -63.34 -36.55
C TRP A 554 -7.04 -64.38 -35.66
N ILE A 555 -8.12 -64.97 -36.16
CA ILE A 555 -8.91 -65.98 -35.44
C ILE A 555 -8.77 -67.34 -36.12
N GLY A 556 -8.43 -68.36 -35.34
CA GLY A 556 -8.39 -69.76 -35.78
C GLY A 556 -9.08 -70.69 -34.79
N LEU A 557 -8.85 -72.00 -34.94
CA LEU A 557 -9.26 -73.00 -33.97
C LEU A 557 -8.08 -73.52 -33.16
N LYS A 558 -8.36 -73.92 -31.91
CA LYS A 558 -7.37 -74.62 -31.09
C LYS A 558 -7.01 -75.98 -31.68
N ASN A 559 -8.03 -76.77 -32.03
CA ASN A 559 -7.91 -78.14 -32.51
C ASN A 559 -8.72 -78.34 -33.80
N SER A 560 -8.32 -79.31 -34.64
CA SER A 560 -9.03 -79.67 -35.87
C SER A 560 -10.40 -80.30 -35.62
N ASP A 561 -10.64 -80.84 -34.42
CA ASP A 561 -11.93 -81.45 -34.05
C ASP A 561 -13.06 -80.40 -33.97
N ASP A 562 -12.72 -79.12 -33.87
CA ASP A 562 -13.66 -78.00 -33.85
C ASP A 562 -13.97 -77.46 -35.27
N VAL A 563 -13.41 -78.05 -36.33
CA VAL A 563 -13.61 -77.61 -37.72
C VAL A 563 -15.09 -77.68 -38.08
N GLY A 564 -15.65 -76.56 -38.55
CA GLY A 564 -17.09 -76.40 -38.77
C GLY A 564 -17.75 -75.45 -37.77
N THR A 565 -17.06 -75.13 -36.67
CA THR A 565 -17.49 -74.08 -35.76
C THR A 565 -17.40 -72.71 -36.43
N ARG A 566 -18.44 -71.90 -36.23
CA ARG A 566 -18.49 -70.50 -36.65
C ARG A 566 -18.58 -69.61 -35.43
N PHE A 567 -18.06 -68.39 -35.53
CA PHE A 567 -17.98 -67.46 -34.43
C PHE A 567 -18.71 -66.16 -34.74
N ASP A 568 -19.33 -65.58 -33.72
CA ASP A 568 -19.57 -64.14 -33.69
C ASP A 568 -18.45 -63.51 -32.87
N LEU A 569 -17.88 -62.41 -33.37
CA LEU A 569 -16.79 -61.67 -32.74
C LEU A 569 -17.29 -60.29 -32.31
N LEU A 570 -16.85 -59.83 -31.15
CA LEU A 570 -17.16 -58.50 -30.63
C LEU A 570 -15.87 -57.83 -30.17
N ALA A 571 -15.74 -56.55 -30.46
CA ALA A 571 -14.66 -55.69 -29.99
C ALA A 571 -15.23 -54.43 -29.33
N GLU A 572 -14.66 -54.03 -28.20
CA GLU A 572 -15.06 -52.84 -27.44
C GLU A 572 -13.81 -51.97 -27.16
N VAL A 573 -13.90 -50.67 -27.41
CA VAL A 573 -12.81 -49.70 -27.16
C VAL A 573 -13.20 -48.78 -26.01
N TYR A 574 -12.27 -48.51 -25.11
CA TYR A 574 -12.48 -47.75 -23.88
C TYR A 574 -11.46 -46.63 -23.70
N LYS A 575 -11.88 -45.53 -23.06
CA LYS A 575 -11.03 -44.50 -22.45
C LYS A 575 -11.20 -44.57 -20.94
N ASP A 576 -10.10 -44.80 -20.21
CA ASP A 576 -10.10 -44.84 -18.73
C ASP A 576 -11.18 -45.76 -18.14
N GLY A 577 -11.44 -46.88 -18.83
CA GLY A 577 -12.48 -47.85 -18.45
C GLY A 577 -13.91 -47.52 -18.91
N ASN A 578 -14.16 -46.35 -19.51
CA ASN A 578 -15.46 -45.97 -20.08
C ASN A 578 -15.55 -46.38 -21.56
N LEU A 579 -16.64 -47.04 -21.94
CA LEU A 579 -16.86 -47.53 -23.30
C LEU A 579 -17.02 -46.34 -24.27
N ILE A 580 -16.23 -46.32 -25.34
CA ILE A 580 -16.31 -45.33 -26.42
C ILE A 580 -17.18 -45.86 -27.56
N THR A 581 -16.82 -47.04 -28.07
CA THR A 581 -17.53 -47.68 -29.18
C THR A 581 -17.32 -49.19 -29.15
N SER A 582 -18.16 -49.90 -29.89
CA SER A 582 -18.09 -51.35 -30.08
C SER A 582 -18.31 -51.72 -31.54
N GLY A 583 -17.85 -52.90 -31.93
CA GLY A 583 -18.08 -53.48 -33.25
C GLY A 583 -18.34 -54.97 -33.14
N GLN A 584 -19.25 -55.50 -33.96
CA GLN A 584 -19.57 -56.93 -33.99
C GLN A 584 -19.47 -57.46 -35.42
N LEU A 585 -18.93 -58.67 -35.56
CA LEU A 585 -18.85 -59.39 -36.83
C LEU A 585 -19.41 -60.79 -36.64
N ASP A 586 -20.52 -61.07 -37.29
CA ASP A 586 -21.26 -62.31 -37.11
C ASP A 586 -20.83 -63.40 -38.09
N ASN A 587 -21.02 -64.65 -37.67
CA ASN A 587 -21.00 -65.82 -38.54
C ASN A 587 -19.70 -66.03 -39.35
N VAL A 588 -18.55 -65.80 -38.71
CA VAL A 588 -17.23 -66.02 -39.33
C VAL A 588 -16.76 -67.46 -39.19
N TRP A 589 -16.04 -67.96 -40.19
CA TRP A 589 -15.45 -69.29 -40.16
C TRP A 589 -14.24 -69.34 -39.21
N GLY A 590 -14.24 -70.31 -38.28
CA GLY A 590 -13.09 -70.57 -37.41
C GLY A 590 -11.86 -71.16 -38.13
N GLY A 591 -12.02 -71.70 -39.34
CA GLY A 591 -10.94 -72.32 -40.09
C GLY A 591 -10.61 -73.73 -39.60
N SER A 592 -9.33 -73.98 -39.30
CA SER A 592 -8.81 -75.24 -38.72
C SER A 592 -7.71 -74.92 -37.70
N SER A 593 -7.08 -75.95 -37.13
CA SER A 593 -5.96 -75.77 -36.19
C SER A 593 -4.70 -75.23 -36.87
N GLY A 594 -3.96 -74.40 -36.14
CA GLY A 594 -2.69 -73.80 -36.59
C GLY A 594 -2.86 -72.48 -37.36
N PHE A 595 -1.84 -71.63 -37.31
CA PHE A 595 -1.93 -70.26 -37.86
C PHE A 595 -2.19 -70.19 -39.36
N ASN A 596 -1.64 -71.11 -40.16
CA ASN A 596 -1.88 -71.14 -41.61
C ASN A 596 -3.37 -71.36 -41.98
N ASN A 597 -4.17 -71.83 -41.03
CA ASN A 597 -5.61 -72.01 -41.18
C ASN A 597 -6.43 -70.96 -40.42
N ALA A 598 -5.76 -70.04 -39.70
CA ALA A 598 -6.41 -68.89 -39.08
C ALA A 598 -6.83 -67.89 -40.17
N ARG A 599 -7.87 -67.12 -39.87
CA ARG A 599 -8.41 -66.10 -40.77
C ARG A 599 -8.25 -64.73 -40.14
N LEU A 600 -7.80 -63.78 -40.93
CA LEU A 600 -7.84 -62.37 -40.58
C LEU A 600 -9.29 -61.89 -40.71
N ASN A 601 -9.89 -61.54 -39.59
CA ASN A 601 -11.25 -61.02 -39.52
C ASN A 601 -11.20 -59.52 -39.21
N THR A 602 -12.05 -58.75 -39.89
CA THR A 602 -12.12 -57.30 -39.76
C THR A 602 -13.42 -56.91 -39.06
N ILE A 603 -13.34 -56.40 -37.84
CA ILE A 603 -14.51 -55.96 -37.08
C ILE A 603 -14.58 -54.43 -37.17
N ASN A 604 -15.60 -53.92 -37.86
CA ASN A 604 -15.84 -52.49 -37.97
C ASN A 604 -16.45 -51.95 -36.67
N PHE A 605 -15.94 -50.82 -36.19
CA PHE A 605 -16.52 -50.12 -35.05
C PHE A 605 -17.71 -49.25 -35.48
N ASN A 606 -18.67 -49.08 -34.57
CA ASN A 606 -19.73 -48.08 -34.75
C ASN A 606 -19.14 -46.67 -34.71
N SER A 607 -19.76 -45.73 -35.43
CA SER A 607 -19.41 -44.31 -35.37
C SER A 607 -19.60 -43.76 -33.94
N PHE A 608 -18.70 -42.89 -33.51
CA PHE A 608 -18.75 -42.21 -32.22
C PHE A 608 -18.47 -40.71 -32.41
N SER A 609 -18.96 -39.87 -31.50
CA SER A 609 -18.58 -38.45 -31.46
C SER A 609 -17.16 -38.29 -30.92
N PRO A 610 -16.39 -37.28 -31.36
CA PRO A 610 -15.05 -37.03 -30.81
C PRO A 610 -15.05 -37.06 -29.28
N VAL A 611 -14.09 -37.77 -28.70
CA VAL A 611 -13.97 -37.97 -27.25
C VAL A 611 -12.74 -37.26 -26.76
N ASP A 612 -12.89 -36.35 -25.81
CA ASP A 612 -11.77 -35.72 -25.10
C ASP A 612 -10.83 -36.79 -24.55
N PHE A 613 -9.54 -36.67 -24.86
CA PHE A 613 -8.49 -37.65 -24.62
C PHE A 613 -7.21 -36.94 -24.14
N PRO A 614 -7.24 -36.30 -22.95
CA PRO A 614 -6.10 -35.58 -22.42
C PRO A 614 -4.91 -36.52 -22.22
N GLN A 615 -3.71 -35.96 -22.19
CA GLN A 615 -2.51 -36.76 -21.93
C GLN A 615 -2.60 -37.50 -20.59
N GLY A 616 -2.10 -38.74 -20.55
CA GLY A 616 -2.24 -39.63 -19.39
C GLY A 616 -3.48 -40.54 -19.45
N SER A 617 -4.45 -40.25 -20.33
CA SER A 617 -5.60 -41.13 -20.57
C SER A 617 -5.18 -42.50 -21.09
N ILE A 618 -5.90 -43.55 -20.70
CA ILE A 618 -5.63 -44.93 -21.07
C ILE A 618 -6.56 -45.35 -22.21
N LEU A 619 -6.00 -45.73 -23.35
CA LEU A 619 -6.71 -46.39 -24.45
C LEU A 619 -6.73 -47.89 -24.19
N SER A 620 -7.90 -48.53 -24.24
CA SER A 620 -8.00 -49.98 -24.11
C SER A 620 -8.92 -50.61 -25.17
N ILE A 621 -8.60 -51.82 -25.61
CA ILE A 621 -9.48 -52.64 -26.45
C ILE A 621 -9.75 -53.99 -25.78
N LYS A 622 -11.01 -54.44 -25.84
CA LYS A 622 -11.43 -55.75 -25.33
C LYS A 622 -12.02 -56.57 -26.47
N LEU A 623 -11.52 -57.80 -26.64
CA LEU A 623 -11.98 -58.70 -27.69
C LEU A 623 -12.77 -59.86 -27.09
N TYR A 624 -13.78 -60.30 -27.83
CA TYR A 624 -14.70 -61.35 -27.42
C TYR A 624 -15.05 -62.29 -28.57
N VAL A 625 -15.53 -63.47 -28.18
CA VAL A 625 -16.04 -64.51 -29.07
C VAL A 625 -17.22 -65.23 -28.43
N ARG A 626 -18.16 -65.68 -29.27
CA ARG A 626 -19.14 -66.72 -28.95
C ARG A 626 -19.33 -67.65 -30.14
N ASN A 627 -19.93 -68.81 -29.92
CA ASN A 627 -20.40 -69.65 -31.02
C ASN A 627 -21.53 -68.93 -31.77
N ALA A 628 -21.43 -68.87 -33.09
CA ALA A 628 -22.29 -68.07 -33.94
C ALA A 628 -23.77 -68.42 -33.75
N CYS A 629 -24.62 -67.41 -33.85
CA CYS A 629 -26.07 -67.62 -33.74
C CYS A 629 -26.69 -68.35 -34.93
N GLN A 630 -26.05 -68.27 -36.10
CA GLN A 630 -26.55 -68.82 -37.36
C GLN A 630 -25.45 -69.60 -38.06
N GLY A 631 -25.78 -70.78 -38.58
CA GLY A 631 -24.86 -71.59 -39.38
C GLY A 631 -23.72 -72.35 -38.69
N PRO A 632 -23.63 -72.53 -37.35
CA PRO A 632 -22.64 -73.47 -36.83
C PRO A 632 -23.07 -74.90 -37.15
N THR A 633 -22.15 -75.72 -37.69
CA THR A 633 -22.37 -77.17 -37.81
C THR A 633 -21.98 -77.92 -36.53
N HIS A 634 -21.28 -77.25 -35.60
CA HIS A 634 -20.83 -77.78 -34.31
C HIS A 634 -21.43 -77.01 -33.13
N ASN A 635 -21.91 -77.76 -32.13
CA ASN A 635 -22.57 -77.20 -30.94
C ASN A 635 -21.57 -76.58 -29.92
N SER A 636 -20.27 -76.68 -30.17
CA SER A 636 -19.20 -76.07 -29.37
C SER A 636 -17.88 -76.09 -30.14
N GLY A 637 -17.00 -75.13 -29.87
CA GLY A 637 -15.62 -75.13 -30.36
C GLY A 637 -14.75 -74.09 -29.65
N THR A 638 -13.44 -74.23 -29.76
CA THR A 638 -12.45 -73.35 -29.12
C THR A 638 -11.88 -72.36 -30.12
N ALA A 639 -12.23 -71.08 -29.99
CA ALA A 639 -11.64 -70.02 -30.78
C ALA A 639 -10.23 -69.70 -30.26
N ARG A 640 -9.30 -69.44 -31.19
CA ARG A 640 -7.92 -69.05 -30.89
C ARG A 640 -7.61 -67.70 -31.52
N LEU A 641 -7.30 -66.71 -30.70
CA LEU A 641 -6.73 -65.43 -31.15
C LEU A 641 -5.22 -65.60 -31.33
N TRP A 642 -4.67 -65.18 -32.47
CA TRP A 642 -3.24 -65.15 -32.75
C TRP A 642 -2.72 -63.70 -32.76
N PHE A 643 -1.59 -63.45 -32.10
CA PHE A 643 -0.99 -62.11 -32.00
C PHE A 643 0.53 -62.20 -31.74
N ASP A 644 1.17 -61.04 -31.52
CA ASP A 644 2.53 -60.88 -31.00
C ASP A 644 3.72 -61.10 -31.96
N ASP A 645 3.50 -61.41 -33.25
CA ASP A 645 4.57 -61.47 -34.26
C ASP A 645 4.22 -60.70 -35.56
N SER A 646 5.14 -60.69 -36.52
CA SER A 646 4.99 -59.92 -37.77
C SER A 646 3.89 -60.44 -38.70
N ALA A 647 3.55 -61.73 -38.61
CA ALA A 647 2.52 -62.35 -39.44
C ALA A 647 1.16 -62.41 -38.75
N ALA A 648 1.10 -62.77 -37.47
CA ALA A 648 -0.07 -62.67 -36.62
C ALA A 648 -0.02 -61.35 -35.85
N ASN A 649 -0.24 -60.27 -36.58
CA ASN A 649 -0.18 -58.90 -36.07
C ASN A 649 -1.60 -58.36 -35.83
N SER A 650 -2.38 -58.96 -34.93
CA SER A 650 -3.73 -58.43 -34.64
C SER A 650 -3.64 -56.98 -34.09
N HIS A 651 -4.35 -56.02 -34.70
CA HIS A 651 -4.20 -54.58 -34.42
C HIS A 651 -5.40 -53.75 -34.88
N PHE A 652 -5.50 -52.52 -34.39
CA PHE A 652 -6.39 -51.46 -34.87
C PHE A 652 -5.65 -50.12 -34.85
N GLY A 653 -6.10 -49.14 -35.60
CA GLY A 653 -5.54 -47.79 -35.60
C GLY A 653 -6.42 -46.81 -34.86
N ALA A 654 -5.83 -45.76 -34.28
CA ALA A 654 -6.54 -44.65 -33.66
C ALA A 654 -5.92 -43.30 -34.04
N THR A 655 -6.76 -42.29 -34.23
CA THR A 655 -6.35 -40.89 -34.39
C THR A 655 -6.66 -40.13 -33.11
N ILE A 656 -5.61 -39.71 -32.39
CA ILE A 656 -5.70 -38.99 -31.11
C ILE A 656 -4.97 -37.67 -31.26
N GLY A 657 -5.69 -36.54 -31.13
CA GLY A 657 -5.18 -35.24 -31.55
C GLY A 657 -4.85 -35.25 -33.04
N ASN A 658 -3.62 -34.88 -33.40
CA ASN A 658 -3.14 -34.90 -34.79
C ASN A 658 -2.37 -36.19 -35.15
N ASP A 659 -2.18 -37.10 -34.19
CA ASP A 659 -1.38 -38.30 -34.38
C ASP A 659 -2.26 -39.49 -34.75
N THR A 660 -1.91 -40.17 -35.84
CA THR A 660 -2.54 -41.43 -36.25
C THR A 660 -1.52 -42.56 -36.10
N SER A 661 -1.86 -43.59 -35.32
CA SER A 661 -1.00 -44.73 -35.04
C SER A 661 -1.76 -46.04 -35.07
N ASP A 662 -1.10 -47.11 -35.47
CA ASP A 662 -1.57 -48.49 -35.30
C ASP A 662 -1.18 -49.02 -33.91
N TYR A 663 -2.10 -49.69 -33.25
CA TYR A 663 -1.95 -50.29 -31.93
C TYR A 663 -2.06 -51.81 -32.04
N PHE A 664 -0.91 -52.47 -31.97
CA PHE A 664 -0.77 -53.91 -32.03
C PHE A 664 -1.07 -54.54 -30.67
N ILE A 665 -1.80 -55.64 -30.69
CA ILE A 665 -2.07 -56.49 -29.54
C ILE A 665 -0.79 -57.27 -29.20
N ARG A 666 -0.26 -57.09 -27.98
CA ARG A 666 0.99 -57.71 -27.51
C ARG A 666 0.77 -58.67 -26.35
N ASP A 667 1.79 -59.47 -26.05
CA ASP A 667 1.86 -60.28 -24.84
C ASP A 667 1.72 -59.41 -23.57
N GLY A 668 1.24 -60.01 -22.48
CA GLY A 668 1.04 -59.31 -21.22
C GLY A 668 -0.09 -58.27 -21.21
N PHE A 669 -1.03 -58.34 -22.17
CA PHE A 669 -2.22 -57.46 -22.22
C PHE A 669 -1.88 -55.98 -22.46
N VAL A 670 -0.85 -55.71 -23.28
CA VAL A 670 -0.39 -54.36 -23.62
C VAL A 670 -0.67 -54.04 -25.10
N LEU A 671 -1.05 -52.79 -25.40
CA LEU A 671 -1.03 -52.25 -26.76
C LEU A 671 0.32 -51.59 -27.05
N SER A 672 0.79 -51.67 -28.29
CA SER A 672 2.07 -51.10 -28.73
C SER A 672 1.96 -50.52 -30.13
N THR A 673 2.67 -49.42 -30.40
CA THR A 673 2.79 -48.86 -31.75
C THR A 673 3.80 -49.61 -32.63
N ALA A 674 4.60 -50.49 -32.04
CA ALA A 674 5.50 -51.38 -32.76
C ALA A 674 4.85 -52.77 -32.99
N VAL A 675 5.01 -53.28 -34.22
CA VAL A 675 4.68 -54.67 -34.60
C VAL A 675 5.48 -55.64 -33.74
N GLY A 676 4.92 -56.83 -33.52
CA GLY A 676 5.57 -57.85 -32.74
C GLY A 676 6.83 -58.46 -33.30
N SER A 677 7.85 -58.57 -32.45
CA SER A 677 9.08 -59.32 -32.73
C SER A 677 8.92 -60.83 -32.61
N GLY A 678 7.78 -61.32 -32.12
CA GLY A 678 7.56 -62.71 -31.78
C GLY A 678 8.22 -63.16 -30.47
N PRO A 679 8.09 -64.46 -30.12
CA PRO A 679 7.37 -65.48 -30.88
C PRO A 679 5.86 -65.26 -30.86
N ARG A 680 5.15 -65.72 -31.90
CA ARG A 680 3.69 -65.66 -31.98
C ARG A 680 3.02 -66.20 -30.73
N LYS A 681 2.04 -65.49 -30.22
CA LYS A 681 1.24 -65.84 -29.05
C LYS A 681 -0.18 -66.20 -29.43
N THR A 682 -0.83 -66.92 -28.52
CA THR A 682 -2.21 -67.39 -28.68
C THR A 682 -3.00 -67.26 -27.41
N ILE A 683 -4.28 -66.90 -27.52
CA ILE A 683 -5.26 -67.04 -26.44
C ILE A 683 -6.41 -67.92 -26.94
N ASP A 684 -6.73 -68.96 -26.17
CA ASP A 684 -7.79 -69.91 -26.46
C ASP A 684 -9.02 -69.64 -25.61
N VAL A 685 -10.20 -69.52 -26.23
CA VAL A 685 -11.48 -69.30 -25.55
C VAL A 685 -12.51 -70.30 -26.05
N GLN A 686 -13.11 -71.06 -25.13
CA GLN A 686 -14.24 -71.96 -25.41
C GLN A 686 -15.47 -71.15 -25.77
N ALA A 687 -15.92 -71.15 -27.03
CA ALA A 687 -16.94 -70.23 -27.53
C ALA A 687 -18.35 -70.50 -26.98
N GLY A 688 -18.58 -71.65 -26.33
CA GLY A 688 -19.86 -72.02 -25.71
C GLY A 688 -20.87 -72.64 -26.69
N SER A 689 -22.12 -72.77 -26.23
CA SER A 689 -23.24 -73.21 -27.07
C SER A 689 -23.59 -72.14 -28.11
N PRO A 690 -24.24 -72.50 -29.24
CA PRO A 690 -24.72 -71.50 -30.22
C PRO A 690 -25.52 -70.39 -29.53
N CYS A 691 -25.29 -69.13 -29.93
CA CYS A 691 -25.89 -67.93 -29.31
C CYS A 691 -25.62 -67.73 -27.80
N SER A 692 -24.63 -68.40 -27.19
CA SER A 692 -24.31 -68.11 -25.78
C SER A 692 -23.79 -66.67 -25.58
N SER A 693 -23.70 -66.22 -24.34
CA SER A 693 -23.05 -64.95 -24.00
C SER A 693 -21.62 -64.88 -24.57
N PHE A 694 -21.21 -63.69 -25.01
CA PHE A 694 -19.83 -63.42 -25.41
C PHE A 694 -18.84 -63.73 -24.28
N LYS A 695 -17.69 -64.28 -24.65
CA LYS A 695 -16.58 -64.59 -23.75
C LYS A 695 -15.34 -63.84 -24.20
N SER A 696 -14.62 -63.26 -23.24
CA SER A 696 -13.49 -62.38 -23.55
C SER A 696 -12.21 -63.18 -23.84
N PHE A 697 -11.46 -62.74 -24.85
CA PHE A 697 -10.04 -63.10 -25.01
C PHE A 697 -9.15 -62.33 -24.03
N GLY A 698 -9.47 -61.06 -23.77
CA GLY A 698 -8.68 -60.19 -22.93
C GLY A 698 -8.96 -58.72 -23.20
N THR A 699 -8.30 -57.87 -22.42
CA THR A 699 -8.28 -56.41 -22.58
C THR A 699 -6.83 -55.97 -22.73
N TRP A 700 -6.51 -55.16 -23.72
CA TRP A 700 -5.16 -54.62 -23.94
C TRP A 700 -5.19 -53.11 -23.81
N SER A 701 -4.18 -52.54 -23.15
CA SER A 701 -4.16 -51.11 -22.81
C SER A 701 -2.82 -50.44 -23.10
N ILE A 702 -2.85 -49.11 -23.31
CA ILE A 702 -1.68 -48.22 -23.41
C ILE A 702 -2.06 -46.82 -22.93
N THR A 703 -1.09 -46.03 -22.47
CA THR A 703 -1.19 -44.57 -22.29
C THR A 703 -0.49 -43.91 -23.48
N PRO A 704 -1.23 -43.50 -24.53
CA PRO A 704 -0.66 -42.97 -25.78
C PRO A 704 -0.15 -41.53 -25.67
#